data_AF-A0A2N1P548-F1
#
_entry.id   AF-A0A2N1P548-F1
#
_cell.length_a   1.000
_cell.length_b   1.000
_cell.length_c   1.000
_cell.angle_alpha   90.00
_cell.angle_beta   90.00
_cell.angle_gamma   90.00
#
_symmetry.space_group_name_H-M   'P 1'
#
loop_
_entity.id
_entity.type
_entity.pdbx_description
1 polymer ?
#
loop_
_entity_poly.entity_id
_entity_poly.type
_entity_poly.pdbx_seq_one_letter_code
_entity_poly.pdbx_strand_id
1 'polypeptide(L)'
;MGKKLLILSLGFILVFAAMLPADLENRARDAVSNNTLDVGKSDLPRGTALLTEGFEGPVWPPPGWSIVQTCTDNSNSIPGWWSQTDYTLHTGNYAAGLWWSYNHQDEWLISPDIALSGPPGADYYVSFWTYGWEGSTHSDHYYVKVSTDNGITWTVLFDLSTLTGNAWNEWSFPYVIDLSAYAGQTIKLAWHAVDPPSNDGLWYIWAIDDVEVGFEGGTECVWNPGDPHKMHYPQLPDETGWAVNATQPLVLADDFMCMQTGWIKDVHWWGAWMNGVQGQVVNFVLSLHMDIPADQSPTGYSMPGPTLWELEVPGMPGTPHDPPTLEGWYDPSQGLVIPDDHQPYFQYDVCLDEQNWVWQDSGTVYWLNISAIVADPSTTQWGWKSTQDHWNDDAVYAFWGNLSWMELFEPAAACDTVANAFYAQMLPDGAFGGGGGENAFGDGWYFYPMYDWWNIWFYDHKFTYDNYKAGRFEFDVFRMDPQLPAFFEIAVNWSTDRWSIDFPQDSMPPLPGVPEELYIGRQTLFMSEIPNGHYLFDYILPDYNPEWVSVDIRGYNFVIPAGIILHSCCPKQGVSLDLAFVITGEPPQQETGACCYNPTGGPMTDCIVTTAADCQNLGGVYQGDGTVCTGYQACCLPGGGCINADPLCCINELGGTPQGPGTSCTVLEACCMPDGSCQMMDPICCDDMGGVPLGPGTQCTAPQACCMPGGNCLMVDPLCCINMLGTPQGVGTVCTAPVACCLQDGSCQMLDPLCCDDQGGVPSPIGATTCLGDNNQNGTDDACEVICDCLPGDANGNLAYNILDVTYLISYLYKGGPVPKPYPLCSGDANCNCAVNILDVTYLISYLYKGGGNRQTSISHTQKARFGGPLLFF
;
A
#
# COMPACT_ATOMS: atom_id res chain seq x y z
N MET A 1 -12.11 53.43 52.76
CA MET A 1 -13.14 52.50 52.23
C MET A 1 -12.37 51.38 51.52
N GLY A 2 -12.10 50.22 52.11
CA GLY A 2 -13.02 49.18 52.59
C GLY A 2 -13.11 48.04 51.55
N LYS A 3 -12.10 47.14 51.51
CA LYS A 3 -12.18 45.69 51.81
C LYS A 3 -12.78 44.74 50.73
N LYS A 4 -11.91 43.83 50.27
CA LYS A 4 -12.03 42.35 50.16
C LYS A 4 -12.94 41.67 49.10
N LEU A 5 -12.23 40.94 48.22
CA LEU A 5 -12.26 39.48 47.97
C LEU A 5 -13.37 38.82 47.12
N LEU A 6 -12.87 38.01 46.16
CA LEU A 6 -13.41 36.89 45.38
C LEU A 6 -14.79 36.33 45.76
N ILE A 7 -15.55 35.91 44.73
CA ILE A 7 -15.99 34.51 44.49
C ILE A 7 -16.62 34.42 43.09
N LEU A 8 -16.22 33.38 42.33
CA LEU A 8 -16.80 32.97 41.04
C LEU A 8 -18.26 32.53 41.20
N SER A 9 -19.08 32.88 40.22
CA SER A 9 -20.43 32.32 40.00
C SER A 9 -20.48 31.62 38.65
N LEU A 10 -20.57 30.29 38.70
CA LEU A 10 -21.18 29.42 37.69
C LEU A 10 -22.68 29.70 37.56
N GLY A 11 -23.22 29.45 36.36
CA GLY A 11 -24.62 29.06 36.21
C GLY A 11 -25.26 29.49 34.89
N PHE A 12 -25.52 28.52 34.00
CA PHE A 12 -26.87 28.03 33.63
C PHE A 12 -26.82 27.33 32.25
N ILE A 13 -27.55 26.25 31.91
CA ILE A 13 -28.24 25.17 32.63
C ILE A 13 -28.94 24.25 31.58
N LEU A 14 -29.00 22.93 31.88
CA LEU A 14 -30.03 21.90 31.55
C LEU A 14 -30.28 21.48 30.07
N VAL A 15 -30.67 20.24 29.69
CA VAL A 15 -30.92 18.90 30.29
C VAL A 15 -31.25 17.95 29.11
N PHE A 16 -30.77 16.70 29.08
CA PHE A 16 -31.57 15.44 29.17
C PHE A 16 -30.65 14.23 29.00
N ALA A 17 -30.76 13.29 29.95
CA ALA A 17 -30.06 12.02 30.00
C ALA A 17 -30.85 10.92 29.29
N ALA A 18 -30.14 9.99 28.62
CA ALA A 18 -30.42 8.55 28.66
C ALA A 18 -29.31 7.74 27.94
N MET A 19 -28.78 6.75 28.66
CA MET A 19 -28.18 5.49 28.18
C MET A 19 -26.83 5.56 27.45
N LEU A 20 -25.75 5.34 28.21
CA LEU A 20 -24.49 4.80 27.71
C LEU A 20 -24.11 3.55 28.53
N PRO A 21 -23.52 2.51 27.92
CA PRO A 21 -23.31 1.21 28.54
C PRO A 21 -22.19 1.25 29.59
N ALA A 22 -22.24 0.30 30.52
CA ALA A 22 -21.26 0.06 31.55
C ALA A 22 -19.90 -0.30 30.95
N ASP A 23 -18.91 0.60 31.03
CA ASP A 23 -17.49 0.22 30.90
C ASP A 23 -16.50 1.20 31.54
N LEU A 24 -16.96 2.04 32.47
CA LEU A 24 -16.11 3.05 33.13
C LEU A 24 -15.87 2.83 34.64
N GLU A 25 -16.21 1.64 35.17
CA GLU A 25 -15.81 1.23 36.53
C GLU A 25 -14.67 0.19 36.58
N ASN A 26 -14.10 -0.23 35.43
CA ASN A 26 -12.96 -1.17 35.40
C ASN A 26 -11.58 -0.54 35.09
N ARG A 27 -11.47 0.77 34.85
CA ARG A 27 -10.17 1.42 34.54
C ARG A 27 -9.44 2.07 35.74
N ALA A 28 -9.89 1.80 36.97
CA ALA A 28 -9.24 2.32 38.19
C ALA A 28 -9.02 1.24 39.27
N ARG A 29 -8.98 -0.03 38.87
CA ARG A 29 -8.61 -1.18 39.74
C ARG A 29 -7.43 -2.03 39.25
N ASP A 30 -6.85 -1.72 38.09
CA ASP A 30 -5.68 -2.44 37.55
C ASP A 30 -4.34 -1.73 37.75
N ALA A 31 -4.27 -0.74 38.66
CA ALA A 31 -3.01 -0.05 38.98
C ALA A 31 -2.18 -0.72 40.10
N VAL A 32 -2.56 -1.91 40.58
CA VAL A 32 -1.80 -2.70 41.56
C VAL A 32 -2.04 -4.21 41.35
N SER A 33 -1.50 -4.83 40.28
CA SER A 33 -1.13 -6.27 40.30
C SER A 33 -0.43 -6.87 39.06
N ASN A 34 -0.13 -6.16 37.97
CA ASN A 34 0.53 -6.80 36.81
C ASN A 34 2.00 -6.41 36.69
N ASN A 35 2.83 -7.11 37.46
CA ASN A 35 4.27 -7.24 37.22
C ASN A 35 4.64 -8.69 36.85
N THR A 36 3.75 -9.38 36.14
CA THR A 36 4.04 -10.67 35.50
C THR A 36 4.23 -10.42 34.02
N LEU A 37 5.51 -10.30 33.65
CA LEU A 37 6.01 -10.35 32.28
C LEU A 37 5.46 -11.61 31.58
N ASP A 38 4.96 -11.40 30.36
CA ASP A 38 4.57 -12.46 29.44
C ASP A 38 5.85 -13.15 28.95
N VAL A 39 6.23 -14.26 29.58
CA VAL A 39 7.35 -15.11 29.14
C VAL A 39 6.88 -15.88 27.90
N GLY A 40 6.94 -15.22 26.75
CA GLY A 40 6.50 -15.75 25.46
C GLY A 40 7.47 -16.78 24.90
N LYS A 41 6.96 -18.00 24.66
CA LYS A 41 7.64 -19.10 23.97
C LYS A 41 7.62 -18.85 22.46
N SER A 42 8.78 -18.68 21.82
CA SER A 42 8.88 -18.62 20.35
C SER A 42 10.21 -19.19 19.85
N ASP A 43 10.14 -20.09 18.87
CA ASP A 43 11.28 -20.64 18.15
C ASP A 43 11.58 -19.73 16.94
N LEU A 44 12.76 -19.09 16.90
CA LEU A 44 13.48 -18.41 15.79
C LEU A 44 14.05 -17.02 16.20
N PRO A 45 15.21 -16.59 15.66
CA PRO A 45 15.89 -15.36 16.09
C PRO A 45 15.03 -14.14 15.81
N ARG A 46 15.01 -13.26 16.82
CA ARG A 46 14.05 -12.19 16.97
C ARG A 46 14.51 -10.93 16.23
N GLY A 47 15.82 -10.62 16.21
CA GLY A 47 16.38 -9.46 15.47
C GLY A 47 17.89 -9.52 15.23
N THR A 48 18.59 -8.38 15.36
CA THR A 48 20.05 -8.27 15.14
C THR A 48 20.82 -8.69 16.39
N ALA A 49 21.71 -9.68 16.26
CA ALA A 49 22.50 -10.18 17.38
C ALA A 49 23.76 -9.33 17.67
N LEU A 50 23.92 -8.94 18.93
CA LEU A 50 25.10 -8.27 19.50
C LEU A 50 26.10 -9.26 20.10
N LEU A 51 25.60 -10.39 20.61
CA LEU A 51 26.37 -11.51 21.12
C LEU A 51 25.64 -12.80 20.80
N THR A 52 26.35 -13.81 20.31
CA THR A 52 25.85 -15.19 20.20
C THR A 52 26.88 -16.14 20.79
N GLU A 53 26.45 -17.09 21.62
CA GLU A 53 27.30 -18.13 22.19
C GLU A 53 26.53 -19.45 22.30
N GLY A 54 26.94 -20.42 21.49
CA GLY A 54 26.45 -21.81 21.52
C GLY A 54 27.43 -22.79 22.16
N PHE A 55 28.49 -22.31 22.81
CA PHE A 55 29.47 -23.11 23.56
C PHE A 55 30.24 -24.19 22.77
N GLU A 56 30.24 -24.15 21.44
CA GLU A 56 30.92 -25.11 20.55
C GLU A 56 32.45 -24.96 20.49
N GLY A 57 32.99 -23.93 21.12
CA GLY A 57 34.42 -23.61 21.06
C GLY A 57 35.32 -24.67 21.72
N PRO A 58 36.57 -24.87 21.24
CA PRO A 58 37.49 -25.85 21.81
C PRO A 58 38.13 -25.40 23.14
N VAL A 59 37.75 -24.23 23.67
CA VAL A 59 38.32 -23.60 24.88
C VAL A 59 37.19 -23.27 25.86
N TRP A 60 37.36 -23.67 27.12
CA TRP A 60 36.40 -23.40 28.20
C TRP A 60 37.04 -22.60 29.35
N PRO A 61 36.37 -21.54 29.86
CA PRO A 61 35.17 -20.91 29.27
C PRO A 61 35.49 -20.25 27.91
N PRO A 62 34.48 -19.93 27.08
CA PRO A 62 34.70 -19.25 25.81
C PRO A 62 35.45 -17.92 25.98
N PRO A 63 36.15 -17.40 24.94
CA PRO A 63 36.90 -16.15 25.04
C PRO A 63 36.07 -14.99 25.61
N GLY A 64 36.58 -14.35 26.66
CA GLY A 64 35.92 -13.22 27.34
C GLY A 64 34.87 -13.62 28.37
N TRP A 65 34.40 -14.87 28.38
CA TRP A 65 33.57 -15.41 29.44
C TRP A 65 34.41 -15.79 30.64
N SER A 66 33.81 -15.76 31.82
CA SER A 66 34.47 -16.16 33.07
C SER A 66 33.53 -16.95 33.96
N ILE A 67 34.11 -17.77 34.84
CA ILE A 67 33.36 -18.53 35.83
C ILE A 67 33.83 -18.18 37.25
N VAL A 68 32.89 -18.16 38.19
CA VAL A 68 33.18 -18.22 39.62
C VAL A 68 32.77 -19.59 40.11
N GLN A 69 33.72 -20.34 40.68
CA GLN A 69 33.52 -21.71 41.11
C GLN A 69 33.74 -21.83 42.61
N THR A 70 32.74 -22.36 43.32
CA THR A 70 32.83 -22.70 44.75
C THR A 70 32.82 -24.21 45.00
N CYS A 71 32.04 -24.98 44.24
CA CYS A 71 31.97 -26.42 44.37
C CYS A 71 33.15 -27.13 43.67
N THR A 72 33.60 -28.25 44.24
CA THR A 72 34.67 -29.10 43.68
C THR A 72 34.20 -30.53 43.42
N ASP A 73 32.89 -30.79 43.44
CA ASP A 73 32.33 -32.11 43.14
C ASP A 73 32.37 -32.40 41.63
N ASN A 74 33.10 -33.44 41.24
CA ASN A 74 33.18 -33.92 39.85
C ASN A 74 32.79 -35.39 39.73
N SER A 75 31.98 -35.89 40.66
CA SER A 75 31.58 -37.31 40.69
C SER A 75 30.56 -37.69 39.60
N ASN A 76 29.91 -36.69 38.98
CA ASN A 76 28.92 -36.87 37.91
C ASN A 76 29.48 -36.56 36.53
N SER A 77 28.73 -36.91 35.47
CA SER A 77 29.09 -36.68 34.07
C SER A 77 29.30 -35.19 33.74
N ILE A 78 28.59 -34.32 34.43
CA ILE A 78 28.85 -32.88 34.48
C ILE A 78 29.33 -32.59 35.92
N PRO A 79 30.39 -31.79 36.14
CA PRO A 79 30.78 -31.36 37.47
C PRO A 79 29.72 -30.43 38.11
N GLY A 80 29.82 -30.23 39.42
CA GLY A 80 28.98 -29.30 40.20
C GLY A 80 29.28 -27.82 39.97
N TRP A 81 29.88 -27.46 38.84
CA TRP A 81 30.16 -26.09 38.45
C TRP A 81 30.03 -25.92 36.94
N TRP A 82 29.90 -24.67 36.48
CA TRP A 82 29.77 -24.36 35.06
C TRP A 82 30.92 -24.94 34.24
N SER A 83 30.56 -25.84 33.34
CA SER A 83 31.47 -26.57 32.47
C SER A 83 30.87 -26.74 31.08
N GLN A 84 31.73 -26.92 30.09
CA GLN A 84 31.30 -27.39 28.78
C GLN A 84 30.82 -28.84 28.92
N THR A 85 29.65 -29.16 28.39
CA THR A 85 29.03 -30.49 28.53
C THR A 85 28.44 -31.00 27.22
N ASP A 86 28.45 -32.31 27.04
CA ASP A 86 27.80 -33.08 25.96
C ASP A 86 26.60 -33.92 26.46
N TYR A 87 26.21 -33.74 27.73
CA TYR A 87 25.26 -34.62 28.42
C TYR A 87 23.83 -34.51 27.89
N THR A 88 23.41 -33.31 27.49
CA THR A 88 22.15 -32.97 26.82
C THR A 88 22.34 -31.64 26.11
N LEU A 89 21.86 -31.49 24.88
CA LEU A 89 22.15 -30.34 24.02
C LEU A 89 20.87 -29.83 23.38
N HIS A 90 20.78 -28.51 23.19
CA HIS A 90 19.73 -27.95 22.33
C HIS A 90 20.15 -28.07 20.87
N THR A 91 21.33 -27.53 20.53
CA THR A 91 21.96 -27.71 19.22
C THR A 91 23.45 -28.02 19.36
N GLY A 92 24.16 -28.21 18.24
CA GLY A 92 25.60 -28.44 18.27
C GLY A 92 26.05 -29.72 18.98
N ASN A 93 27.26 -29.67 19.54
CA ASN A 93 27.92 -30.76 20.27
C ASN A 93 28.15 -30.43 21.75
N TYR A 94 28.03 -29.16 22.15
CA TYR A 94 28.37 -28.69 23.48
C TYR A 94 27.40 -27.62 23.98
N ALA A 95 27.06 -27.70 25.27
CA ALA A 95 26.33 -26.67 25.99
C ALA A 95 27.13 -26.24 27.23
N ALA A 96 26.68 -25.19 27.92
CA ALA A 96 27.17 -24.85 29.25
C ALA A 96 26.27 -25.49 30.31
N GLY A 97 26.83 -26.23 31.26
CA GLY A 97 26.03 -26.84 32.32
C GLY A 97 26.77 -27.10 33.62
N LEU A 98 25.97 -27.26 34.67
CA LEU A 98 26.42 -27.70 35.99
C LEU A 98 25.45 -28.73 36.58
N TRP A 99 26.00 -29.66 37.33
CA TRP A 99 25.22 -30.68 38.04
C TRP A 99 24.87 -30.23 39.46
N TRP A 100 23.84 -30.83 40.04
CA TRP A 100 23.55 -30.67 41.45
C TRP A 100 24.59 -31.39 42.32
N SER A 101 24.89 -30.85 43.50
CA SER A 101 25.74 -31.50 44.50
C SER A 101 25.16 -31.26 45.89
N TYR A 102 25.51 -32.11 46.85
CA TYR A 102 25.25 -31.82 48.27
C TYR A 102 26.33 -30.91 48.90
N ASN A 103 27.36 -30.55 48.13
CA ASN A 103 28.36 -29.57 48.53
C ASN A 103 27.86 -28.16 48.22
N HIS A 104 28.42 -27.18 48.94
CA HIS A 104 28.06 -25.78 48.75
C HIS A 104 28.27 -25.32 47.30
N GLN A 105 27.24 -24.65 46.76
CA GLN A 105 27.16 -24.20 45.38
C GLN A 105 26.75 -22.72 45.28
N ASP A 106 27.63 -21.89 44.74
CA ASP A 106 27.51 -20.46 44.40
C ASP A 106 28.31 -20.23 43.11
N GLU A 107 27.75 -20.72 42.00
CA GLU A 107 28.43 -20.83 40.71
C GLU A 107 27.93 -19.81 39.71
N TRP A 108 28.87 -19.05 39.15
CA TRP A 108 28.60 -18.01 38.18
C TRP A 108 29.23 -18.35 36.85
N LEU A 109 28.47 -18.13 35.77
CA LEU A 109 28.96 -18.01 34.40
C LEU A 109 28.67 -16.59 33.94
N ILE A 110 29.71 -15.83 33.60
CA ILE A 110 29.66 -14.38 33.36
C ILE A 110 30.12 -14.09 31.94
N SER A 111 29.34 -13.28 31.22
CA SER A 111 29.61 -12.86 29.85
C SER A 111 30.78 -11.86 29.73
N PRO A 112 31.32 -11.66 28.51
CA PRO A 112 32.10 -10.48 28.16
C PRO A 112 31.29 -9.18 28.34
N ASP A 113 31.95 -8.03 28.11
CA ASP A 113 31.25 -6.75 27.98
C ASP A 113 30.41 -6.73 26.70
N ILE A 114 29.15 -6.30 26.81
CA ILE A 114 28.19 -6.25 25.71
C ILE A 114 27.69 -4.81 25.60
N ALA A 115 27.98 -4.15 24.48
CA ALA A 115 27.50 -2.79 24.22
C ALA A 115 26.11 -2.85 23.57
N LEU A 116 25.08 -2.39 24.29
CA LEU A 116 23.71 -2.30 23.77
C LEU A 116 23.57 -1.04 22.88
N SER A 117 24.17 -1.12 21.69
CA SER A 117 24.43 0.00 20.76
C SER A 117 23.59 -0.04 19.47
N GLY A 118 22.43 -0.68 19.51
CA GLY A 118 21.43 -0.64 18.45
C GLY A 118 20.71 0.72 18.31
N PRO A 119 19.81 0.84 17.32
CA PRO A 119 19.16 2.10 16.98
C PRO A 119 18.23 2.62 18.10
N PRO A 120 17.94 3.93 18.13
CA PRO A 120 16.94 4.49 19.06
C PRO A 120 15.58 3.84 18.89
N GLY A 121 14.94 3.52 20.02
CA GLY A 121 13.65 2.81 20.02
C GLY A 121 13.73 1.32 19.69
N ALA A 122 14.93 0.74 19.59
CA ALA A 122 15.09 -0.71 19.51
C ALA A 122 14.76 -1.38 20.87
N ASP A 123 14.06 -2.50 20.81
CA ASP A 123 13.78 -3.36 21.95
C ASP A 123 14.94 -4.35 22.12
N TYR A 124 15.69 -4.26 23.22
CA TYR A 124 16.83 -5.12 23.49
C TYR A 124 16.43 -6.34 24.29
N TYR A 125 17.05 -7.49 24.02
CA TYR A 125 16.76 -8.74 24.71
C TYR A 125 18.00 -9.58 24.94
N VAL A 126 17.93 -10.47 25.93
CA VAL A 126 18.71 -11.70 25.98
C VAL A 126 17.78 -12.89 25.86
N SER A 127 18.15 -13.84 25.01
CA SER A 127 17.53 -15.15 24.92
C SER A 127 18.53 -16.28 25.16
N PHE A 128 18.07 -17.37 25.77
CA PHE A 128 18.86 -18.59 25.91
C PHE A 128 17.94 -19.80 26.01
N TRP A 129 18.40 -20.93 25.48
CA TRP A 129 17.76 -22.23 25.67
C TRP A 129 18.24 -22.84 26.98
N THR A 130 17.40 -23.63 27.63
CA THR A 130 17.78 -24.23 28.91
C THR A 130 17.23 -25.64 29.12
N TYR A 131 18.05 -26.44 29.80
CA TYR A 131 17.63 -27.63 30.52
C TYR A 131 17.64 -27.32 32.02
N GLY A 132 16.48 -27.11 32.62
CA GLY A 132 16.36 -26.66 34.01
C GLY A 132 15.01 -26.96 34.62
N TRP A 133 14.98 -27.02 35.96
CA TRP A 133 13.75 -27.23 36.72
C TRP A 133 13.12 -25.89 37.11
N GLU A 134 11.85 -25.72 36.76
CA GLU A 134 11.05 -24.54 37.08
C GLU A 134 10.36 -24.68 38.42
N GLY A 135 10.43 -23.65 39.27
CA GLY A 135 9.69 -23.60 40.52
C GLY A 135 10.29 -24.46 41.64
N SER A 136 11.62 -24.43 41.81
CA SER A 136 12.24 -25.16 42.92
C SER A 136 11.69 -24.71 44.28
N THR A 137 11.28 -25.67 45.10
CA THR A 137 10.81 -25.43 46.47
C THR A 137 11.90 -25.51 47.53
N HIS A 138 13.16 -25.73 47.12
CA HIS A 138 14.25 -26.01 48.03
C HIS A 138 15.01 -24.78 48.50
N SER A 139 14.62 -23.58 48.06
CA SER A 139 15.29 -22.30 48.33
C SER A 139 16.70 -22.17 47.71
N ASP A 140 17.03 -23.04 46.75
CA ASP A 140 18.05 -22.81 45.74
C ASP A 140 17.50 -21.91 44.63
N HIS A 141 18.39 -21.23 43.91
CA HIS A 141 18.03 -20.25 42.90
C HIS A 141 18.92 -20.36 41.65
N TYR A 142 18.32 -20.07 40.50
CA TYR A 142 18.97 -20.17 39.19
C TYR A 142 18.70 -18.87 38.43
N TYR A 143 19.55 -17.88 38.71
CA TYR A 143 19.35 -16.50 38.32
C TYR A 143 19.97 -16.17 36.97
N VAL A 144 19.30 -15.29 36.21
CA VAL A 144 19.96 -14.43 35.22
C VAL A 144 20.06 -13.03 35.80
N LYS A 145 21.26 -12.45 35.75
CA LYS A 145 21.57 -11.14 36.32
C LYS A 145 22.27 -10.25 35.32
N VAL A 146 22.14 -8.93 35.51
CA VAL A 146 22.83 -7.90 34.73
C VAL A 146 23.68 -6.99 35.62
N SER A 147 24.81 -6.54 35.10
CA SER A 147 25.68 -5.54 35.72
C SER A 147 25.99 -4.42 34.71
N THR A 148 25.91 -3.18 35.18
CA THR A 148 26.25 -1.95 34.40
C THR A 148 27.55 -1.32 34.88
N ASP A 149 28.24 -1.94 35.84
CA ASP A 149 29.44 -1.42 36.52
C ASP A 149 30.60 -2.43 36.48
N ASN A 150 30.66 -3.23 35.39
CA ASN A 150 31.70 -4.22 35.13
C ASN A 150 31.79 -5.31 36.22
N GLY A 151 30.65 -5.79 36.69
CA GLY A 151 30.52 -6.92 37.61
C GLY A 151 30.70 -6.59 39.10
N ILE A 152 30.72 -5.30 39.48
CA ILE A 152 30.81 -4.88 40.89
C ILE A 152 29.46 -5.10 41.60
N THR A 153 28.36 -4.72 40.95
CA THR A 153 26.99 -4.96 41.42
C THR A 153 26.16 -5.67 40.37
N TRP A 154 25.16 -6.45 40.82
CA TRP A 154 24.33 -7.29 39.98
C TRP A 154 22.85 -7.12 40.32
N THR A 155 22.04 -6.86 39.29
CA THR A 155 20.58 -6.80 39.36
C THR A 155 19.99 -8.10 38.84
N VAL A 156 19.02 -8.67 39.56
CA VAL A 156 18.32 -9.90 39.11
C VAL A 156 17.31 -9.54 38.04
N LEU A 157 17.42 -10.20 36.88
CA LEU A 157 16.48 -10.09 35.78
C LEU A 157 15.46 -11.23 35.78
N PHE A 158 15.91 -12.43 36.13
CA PHE A 158 15.10 -13.66 36.04
C PHE A 158 15.59 -14.71 37.05
N ASP A 159 14.68 -15.60 37.49
CA ASP A 159 14.97 -16.71 38.40
C ASP A 159 14.02 -17.90 38.13
N LEU A 160 14.57 -19.05 37.70
CA LEU A 160 13.78 -20.25 37.43
C LEU A 160 13.02 -20.75 38.67
N SER A 161 13.57 -20.55 39.87
CA SER A 161 12.95 -21.02 41.11
C SER A 161 11.65 -20.30 41.44
N THR A 162 11.39 -19.14 40.85
CA THR A 162 10.16 -18.36 41.08
C THR A 162 9.00 -18.75 40.16
N LEU A 163 9.26 -19.55 39.13
CA LEU A 163 8.26 -19.92 38.13
C LEU A 163 7.22 -20.90 38.68
N THR A 164 5.99 -20.81 38.18
CA THR A 164 4.87 -21.66 38.60
C THR A 164 4.69 -22.83 37.65
N GLY A 165 4.87 -24.06 38.11
CA GLY A 165 4.62 -25.24 37.27
C GLY A 165 5.25 -26.53 37.77
N ASN A 166 6.36 -26.46 38.51
CA ASN A 166 7.12 -27.61 39.01
C ASN A 166 7.40 -28.62 37.88
N ALA A 167 7.99 -28.14 36.80
CA ALA A 167 8.22 -28.90 35.59
C ALA A 167 9.63 -28.66 35.05
N TRP A 168 10.11 -29.59 34.22
CA TRP A 168 11.34 -29.39 33.46
C TRP A 168 11.06 -28.56 32.21
N ASN A 169 11.90 -27.55 31.97
CA ASN A 169 12.14 -27.07 30.61
C ASN A 169 13.28 -27.93 30.06
N GLU A 170 12.95 -28.90 29.19
CA GLU A 170 13.92 -29.80 28.55
C GLU A 170 14.23 -29.30 27.14
N TRP A 171 14.86 -28.13 27.02
CA TRP A 171 15.10 -27.46 25.73
C TRP A 171 13.81 -27.25 24.92
N SER A 172 12.68 -27.07 25.59
CA SER A 172 11.36 -27.04 24.93
C SER A 172 11.01 -25.66 24.38
N PHE A 173 11.60 -24.61 24.93
CA PHE A 173 11.48 -23.22 24.49
C PHE A 173 12.61 -22.38 25.12
N PRO A 174 13.03 -21.28 24.47
CA PRO A 174 13.98 -20.36 25.06
C PRO A 174 13.31 -19.44 26.08
N TYR A 175 14.09 -18.94 27.02
CA TYR A 175 13.71 -17.80 27.85
C TYR A 175 14.16 -16.51 27.18
N VAL A 176 13.26 -15.54 27.03
CA VAL A 176 13.56 -14.20 26.49
C VAL A 176 13.31 -13.17 27.58
N ILE A 177 14.31 -12.33 27.83
CA ILE A 177 14.32 -11.33 28.90
C ILE A 177 14.57 -9.97 28.27
N ASP A 178 13.72 -9.00 28.59
CA ASP A 178 13.84 -7.61 28.15
C ASP A 178 15.04 -6.91 28.81
N LEU A 179 15.86 -6.27 27.99
CA LEU A 179 17.04 -5.48 28.35
C LEU A 179 16.90 -4.01 27.96
N SER A 180 15.75 -3.57 27.42
CA SER A 180 15.57 -2.23 26.85
C SER A 180 15.82 -1.10 27.85
N ALA A 181 15.60 -1.36 29.15
CA ALA A 181 15.95 -0.41 30.23
C ALA A 181 17.47 -0.09 30.32
N TYR A 182 18.32 -0.87 29.67
CA TYR A 182 19.77 -0.73 29.63
C TYR A 182 20.29 -0.25 28.26
N ALA A 183 19.39 0.15 27.34
CA ALA A 183 19.76 0.67 26.02
C ALA A 183 20.82 1.80 26.12
N GLY A 184 21.79 1.78 25.22
CA GLY A 184 22.92 2.73 25.20
C GLY A 184 24.00 2.49 26.26
N GLN A 185 23.88 1.45 27.10
CA GLN A 185 24.88 1.10 28.11
C GLN A 185 25.71 -0.12 27.71
N THR A 186 26.91 -0.23 28.27
CA THR A 186 27.70 -1.46 28.23
C THR A 186 27.38 -2.31 29.47
N ILE A 187 26.94 -3.54 29.26
CA ILE A 187 26.51 -4.45 30.32
C ILE A 187 27.32 -5.75 30.37
N LYS A 188 27.19 -6.48 31.48
CA LYS A 188 27.52 -7.92 31.58
C LYS A 188 26.30 -8.69 32.04
N LEU A 189 26.17 -9.93 31.58
CA LEU A 189 25.17 -10.88 32.03
C LEU A 189 25.81 -12.02 32.81
N ALA A 190 25.07 -12.59 33.76
CA ALA A 190 25.50 -13.74 34.52
C ALA A 190 24.39 -14.76 34.73
N TRP A 191 24.73 -16.04 34.54
CA TRP A 191 23.93 -17.19 34.96
C TRP A 191 24.49 -17.70 36.28
N HIS A 192 23.70 -17.57 37.33
CA HIS A 192 24.14 -17.76 38.70
C HIS A 192 23.26 -18.78 39.42
N ALA A 193 23.82 -19.96 39.66
CA ALA A 193 23.19 -21.01 40.44
C ALA A 193 23.70 -20.94 41.88
N VAL A 194 22.78 -20.82 42.83
CA VAL A 194 23.13 -20.71 44.24
C VAL A 194 22.23 -21.58 45.10
N ASP A 195 22.86 -22.25 46.03
CA ASP A 195 22.21 -23.12 46.98
C ASP A 195 21.46 -22.35 48.07
N PRO A 196 20.67 -23.04 48.92
CA PRO A 196 19.96 -22.36 49.98
C PRO A 196 20.95 -21.78 51.00
N PRO A 197 20.57 -20.77 51.81
CA PRO A 197 21.44 -20.21 52.86
C PRO A 197 21.98 -21.21 53.90
N SER A 198 21.49 -22.45 53.91
CA SER A 198 22.01 -23.56 54.71
C SER A 198 23.25 -24.24 54.10
N ASN A 199 23.61 -23.91 52.85
CA ASN A 199 24.71 -24.46 52.07
C ASN A 199 24.64 -25.98 51.87
N ASP A 200 23.42 -26.50 51.70
CA ASP A 200 23.16 -27.92 51.48
C ASP A 200 23.30 -28.34 50.00
N GLY A 201 23.74 -27.42 49.14
CA GLY A 201 23.92 -27.61 47.70
C GLY A 201 22.64 -27.47 46.86
N LEU A 202 22.79 -27.52 45.53
CA LEU A 202 21.67 -27.40 44.59
C LEU A 202 20.84 -28.68 44.52
N TRP A 203 19.58 -28.56 44.12
CA TRP A 203 18.66 -29.70 43.99
C TRP A 203 18.44 -30.15 42.55
N TYR A 204 18.71 -29.28 41.59
CA TYR A 204 18.47 -29.54 40.17
C TYR A 204 19.70 -29.21 39.32
N ILE A 205 19.79 -29.91 38.19
CA ILE A 205 20.78 -29.64 37.15
C ILE A 205 20.34 -28.38 36.42
N TRP A 206 21.30 -27.57 35.98
CA TRP A 206 21.03 -26.47 35.09
C TRP A 206 22.02 -26.45 33.93
N ALA A 207 21.50 -26.46 32.71
CA ALA A 207 22.26 -26.21 31.50
C ALA A 207 21.61 -25.12 30.67
N ILE A 208 22.44 -24.37 29.96
CA ILE A 208 22.03 -23.34 29.00
C ILE A 208 22.79 -23.54 27.70
N ASP A 209 22.15 -23.12 26.62
CA ASP A 209 22.68 -23.25 25.27
C ASP A 209 22.11 -22.15 24.36
N ASP A 210 22.76 -21.91 23.23
CA ASP A 210 22.36 -20.92 22.22
C ASP A 210 21.96 -19.57 22.84
N VAL A 211 22.88 -18.97 23.60
CA VAL A 211 22.72 -17.64 24.19
C VAL A 211 22.81 -16.60 23.09
N GLU A 212 21.82 -15.72 23.01
CA GLU A 212 21.80 -14.58 22.11
C GLU A 212 21.45 -13.32 22.89
N VAL A 213 22.22 -12.25 22.69
CA VAL A 213 21.84 -10.89 23.11
C VAL A 213 21.67 -10.10 21.83
N GLY A 214 20.53 -9.47 21.65
CA GLY A 214 20.19 -8.78 20.42
C GLY A 214 19.20 -7.65 20.63
N PHE A 215 18.75 -7.08 19.52
CA PHE A 215 17.69 -6.09 19.51
C PHE A 215 16.75 -6.28 18.31
N GLU A 216 15.51 -5.88 18.49
CA GLU A 216 14.46 -5.86 17.48
C GLU A 216 13.91 -4.46 17.28
N GLY A 217 13.46 -4.17 16.05
CA GLY A 217 12.92 -2.86 15.72
C GLY A 217 13.96 -1.75 15.88
N GLY A 218 13.45 -0.53 16.00
CA GLY A 218 14.21 0.68 15.74
C GLY A 218 14.30 0.96 14.24
N THR A 219 14.22 2.23 13.87
CA THR A 219 14.47 2.67 12.50
C THR A 219 15.95 2.43 12.21
N GLU A 220 16.29 1.73 11.12
CA GLU A 220 17.64 1.84 10.58
C GLU A 220 17.87 3.34 10.37
N CYS A 221 18.76 3.91 11.17
CA CYS A 221 18.97 5.35 11.18
C CYS A 221 19.79 5.80 9.96
N VAL A 222 20.16 4.89 9.07
CA VAL A 222 20.97 5.20 7.89
C VAL A 222 20.05 5.63 6.78
N TRP A 223 20.30 6.80 6.22
CA TRP A 223 19.61 7.26 5.01
C TRP A 223 20.47 6.99 3.78
N ASN A 224 19.92 6.32 2.78
CA ASN A 224 20.59 6.05 1.51
C ASN A 224 19.99 6.91 0.39
N PRO A 225 20.77 7.29 -0.63
CA PRO A 225 20.23 7.96 -1.81
C PRO A 225 19.05 7.20 -2.42
N GLY A 226 17.88 7.82 -2.42
CA GLY A 226 16.61 7.23 -2.88
C GLY A 226 15.62 6.92 -1.76
N ASP A 227 16.06 6.95 -0.49
CA ASP A 227 15.16 6.85 0.65
C ASP A 227 14.27 8.11 0.78
N PRO A 228 13.08 7.98 1.39
CA PRO A 228 12.17 9.11 1.56
C PRO A 228 12.80 10.29 2.31
N HIS A 229 12.33 11.50 2.01
CA HIS A 229 12.73 12.74 2.68
C HIS A 229 11.54 13.70 2.79
N LYS A 230 11.65 14.69 3.68
CA LYS A 230 10.58 15.68 3.93
C LYS A 230 10.88 17.09 3.42
N MET A 231 12.06 17.30 2.85
CA MET A 231 12.48 18.58 2.26
C MET A 231 12.25 18.62 0.73
N HIS A 232 12.42 19.80 0.12
CA HIS A 232 12.23 20.07 -1.31
C HIS A 232 12.92 19.04 -2.22
N TYR A 233 14.17 18.67 -1.93
CA TYR A 233 14.89 17.48 -2.40
C TYR A 233 16.05 17.17 -1.44
N PRO A 234 16.61 15.94 -1.43
CA PRO A 234 17.80 15.65 -0.63
C PRO A 234 19.00 16.45 -1.15
N GLN A 235 19.70 17.17 -0.28
CA GLN A 235 20.92 17.90 -0.64
C GLN A 235 22.14 16.98 -0.46
N LEU A 236 22.50 16.27 -1.53
CA LEU A 236 23.60 15.31 -1.52
C LEU A 236 24.98 16.01 -1.52
N PRO A 237 26.02 15.43 -0.92
CA PRO A 237 27.34 16.05 -0.88
C PRO A 237 27.94 16.22 -2.26
N ASP A 238 28.58 17.37 -2.51
CA ASP A 238 29.42 17.56 -3.67
C ASP A 238 30.74 16.81 -3.50
N GLU A 239 30.97 15.81 -4.37
CA GLU A 239 32.18 14.99 -4.41
C GLU A 239 33.41 15.73 -4.98
N THR A 240 33.21 16.97 -5.44
CA THR A 240 34.27 17.88 -5.91
C THR A 240 34.29 19.21 -5.14
N GLY A 241 33.44 19.34 -4.13
CA GLY A 241 33.17 20.59 -3.43
C GLY A 241 34.06 20.82 -2.21
N TRP A 242 33.47 21.43 -1.18
CA TRP A 242 34.17 21.94 -0.02
C TRP A 242 33.70 21.28 1.27
N ALA A 243 34.63 20.98 2.16
CA ALA A 243 34.34 20.86 3.59
C ALA A 243 34.50 22.24 4.24
N VAL A 244 33.38 22.84 4.64
CA VAL A 244 33.34 24.17 5.23
C VAL A 244 33.48 24.06 6.75
N ASN A 245 34.48 24.73 7.32
CA ASN A 245 34.82 24.62 8.74
C ASN A 245 33.58 24.88 9.63
N ALA A 246 33.15 23.87 10.35
CA ALA A 246 32.00 23.91 11.25
C ALA A 246 32.39 23.61 12.70
N THR A 247 33.68 23.70 13.00
CA THR A 247 34.22 23.42 14.34
C THR A 247 33.95 24.60 15.26
N GLN A 248 33.42 24.34 16.46
CA GLN A 248 33.13 25.37 17.44
C GLN A 248 34.36 26.26 17.68
N PRO A 249 34.24 27.61 17.62
CA PRO A 249 33.01 28.40 17.74
C PRO A 249 32.23 28.67 16.45
N LEU A 250 32.64 28.15 15.28
CA LEU A 250 31.92 28.42 14.04
C LEU A 250 30.63 27.58 13.98
N VAL A 251 29.56 28.23 13.53
CA VAL A 251 28.26 27.60 13.26
C VAL A 251 27.86 27.95 11.84
N LEU A 252 27.44 26.93 11.12
CA LEU A 252 26.88 27.05 9.77
C LEU A 252 25.40 26.74 9.83
N ALA A 253 24.65 27.32 8.92
CA ALA A 253 23.23 27.08 8.77
C ALA A 253 22.85 27.11 7.31
N ASP A 254 21.92 26.25 6.93
CA ASP A 254 21.37 26.20 5.59
C ASP A 254 19.87 25.96 5.63
N ASP A 255 19.16 26.34 4.59
CA ASP A 255 17.71 26.39 4.56
C ASP A 255 17.08 25.24 3.76
N PHE A 256 15.81 24.96 4.05
CA PHE A 256 15.04 23.97 3.30
C PHE A 256 13.55 24.24 3.39
N MET A 257 12.84 24.08 2.27
CA MET A 257 11.37 24.01 2.30
C MET A 257 10.90 22.62 2.70
N CYS A 258 10.02 22.57 3.70
CA CYS A 258 9.25 21.39 4.07
C CYS A 258 8.23 21.05 2.98
N MET A 259 8.22 19.81 2.52
CA MET A 259 7.26 19.30 1.52
C MET A 259 6.15 18.47 2.16
N GLN A 260 6.32 18.01 3.40
CA GLN A 260 5.37 17.15 4.09
C GLN A 260 5.18 17.56 5.55
N THR A 261 3.95 17.94 5.92
CA THR A 261 3.59 18.27 7.31
C THR A 261 3.81 17.08 8.24
N GLY A 262 4.36 17.32 9.43
CA GLY A 262 4.49 16.34 10.51
C GLY A 262 5.82 16.47 11.25
N TRP A 263 6.15 15.47 12.07
CA TRP A 263 7.39 15.45 12.86
C TRP A 263 8.66 15.24 12.00
N ILE A 264 9.72 15.97 12.32
CA ILE A 264 11.11 15.65 11.99
C ILE A 264 11.57 14.65 13.06
N LYS A 265 12.06 13.50 12.63
CA LYS A 265 12.49 12.42 13.51
C LYS A 265 13.95 12.06 13.35
N ASP A 266 14.60 12.54 12.31
CA ASP A 266 15.98 12.23 12.02
C ASP A 266 16.59 13.35 11.15
N VAL A 267 17.91 13.42 11.17
CA VAL A 267 18.70 14.36 10.38
C VAL A 267 19.93 13.61 9.90
N HIS A 268 20.23 13.73 8.61
CA HIS A 268 21.37 13.11 7.96
C HIS A 268 22.23 14.19 7.33
N TRP A 269 23.54 14.14 7.50
CA TRP A 269 24.45 15.15 6.95
C TRP A 269 25.82 14.57 6.65
N TRP A 270 26.62 15.31 5.88
CA TRP A 270 27.96 14.89 5.49
C TRP A 270 29.01 15.88 5.96
N GLY A 271 30.20 15.37 6.30
CA GLY A 271 31.32 16.23 6.66
C GLY A 271 32.66 15.55 6.49
N ALA A 272 33.74 16.32 6.56
CA ALA A 272 35.10 15.82 6.39
C ALA A 272 36.08 16.51 7.34
N TRP A 273 37.32 16.01 7.35
CA TRP A 273 38.37 16.48 8.25
C TRP A 273 39.48 17.19 7.49
N MET A 274 39.90 18.35 7.99
CA MET A 274 40.99 19.14 7.42
C MET A 274 42.27 18.30 7.30
N ASN A 275 42.94 18.37 6.14
CA ASN A 275 44.10 17.56 5.76
C ASN A 275 43.88 16.03 5.82
N GLY A 276 42.63 15.56 5.87
CA GLY A 276 42.29 14.16 6.09
C GLY A 276 42.67 13.62 7.47
N VAL A 277 42.97 14.48 8.45
CA VAL A 277 43.36 14.06 9.81
C VAL A 277 42.12 13.92 10.68
N GLN A 278 41.56 12.71 10.72
CA GLN A 278 40.37 12.41 11.50
C GLN A 278 40.60 12.60 13.01
N GLY A 279 39.80 13.47 13.62
CA GLY A 279 39.72 13.66 15.07
C GLY A 279 38.51 12.95 15.69
N GLN A 280 38.17 13.37 16.91
CA GLN A 280 36.99 12.89 17.62
C GLN A 280 36.01 14.05 17.82
N VAL A 281 34.80 13.92 17.26
CA VAL A 281 33.67 14.78 17.63
C VAL A 281 33.15 14.31 18.99
N VAL A 282 33.05 15.24 19.95
CA VAL A 282 32.48 15.00 21.28
C VAL A 282 30.97 15.11 21.21
N ASN A 283 30.46 16.19 20.62
CA ASN A 283 29.03 16.42 20.36
C ASN A 283 28.86 17.17 19.03
N PHE A 284 27.73 16.96 18.37
CA PHE A 284 27.19 17.91 17.38
C PHE A 284 26.10 18.75 18.04
N VAL A 285 26.12 20.05 17.80
CA VAL A 285 25.06 20.97 18.21
C VAL A 285 24.17 21.22 17.00
N LEU A 286 22.95 20.70 17.04
CA LEU A 286 21.93 20.89 16.01
C LEU A 286 20.89 21.88 16.51
N SER A 287 20.44 22.79 15.64
CA SER A 287 19.27 23.61 15.93
C SER A 287 18.43 23.86 14.69
N LEU A 288 17.11 23.94 14.89
CA LEU A 288 16.14 24.26 13.86
C LEU A 288 15.53 25.62 14.13
N HIS A 289 15.41 26.43 13.08
CA HIS A 289 14.94 27.81 13.17
C HIS A 289 13.82 28.08 12.18
N MET A 290 12.94 29.02 12.53
CA MET A 290 12.06 29.64 11.55
C MET A 290 12.87 30.50 10.59
N ASP A 291 12.42 30.59 9.34
CA ASP A 291 12.99 31.48 8.33
C ASP A 291 12.75 32.98 8.63
N ILE A 292 13.77 33.81 8.38
CA ILE A 292 13.63 35.26 8.18
C ILE A 292 13.91 35.54 6.71
N PRO A 293 12.87 35.66 5.86
CA PRO A 293 13.05 35.89 4.43
C PRO A 293 13.91 37.12 4.12
N ALA A 294 14.62 37.09 2.99
CA ALA A 294 15.51 38.18 2.54
C ALA A 294 14.84 39.57 2.54
N ASP A 295 13.55 39.66 2.20
CA ASP A 295 12.79 40.93 2.18
C ASP A 295 12.45 41.48 3.58
N GLN A 296 12.55 40.63 4.60
CA GLN A 296 12.31 40.93 6.01
C GLN A 296 13.61 41.03 6.82
N SER A 297 14.72 40.58 6.24
CA SER A 297 16.04 40.60 6.86
C SER A 297 16.67 41.99 6.83
N PRO A 298 17.30 42.47 7.93
CA PRO A 298 18.07 43.71 7.96
C PRO A 298 19.34 43.68 7.10
N THR A 299 19.82 42.49 6.71
CA THR A 299 21.03 42.32 5.89
C THR A 299 20.74 42.24 4.40
N GLY A 300 19.49 41.94 4.02
CA GLY A 300 19.04 41.84 2.63
C GLY A 300 19.09 40.42 2.03
N TYR A 301 19.45 39.42 2.84
CA TYR A 301 19.46 37.99 2.51
C TYR A 301 18.72 37.19 3.60
N SER A 302 18.21 36.01 3.26
CA SER A 302 17.49 35.16 4.21
C SER A 302 18.44 34.56 5.24
N MET A 303 17.95 34.28 6.44
CA MET A 303 18.79 33.76 7.52
C MET A 303 17.99 33.08 8.64
N PRO A 304 18.65 32.28 9.50
CA PRO A 304 17.99 31.67 10.66
C PRO A 304 17.38 32.70 11.61
N GLY A 305 16.09 32.53 11.87
CA GLY A 305 15.29 33.33 12.80
C GLY A 305 15.16 32.74 14.19
N PRO A 306 13.98 32.88 14.83
CA PRO A 306 13.72 32.28 16.15
C PRO A 306 14.00 30.77 16.17
N THR A 307 14.80 30.33 17.14
CA THR A 307 15.06 28.91 17.40
C THR A 307 13.77 28.20 17.81
N LEU A 308 13.42 27.15 17.08
CA LEU A 308 12.31 26.25 17.39
C LEU A 308 12.76 25.12 18.31
N TRP A 309 13.99 24.63 18.09
CA TRP A 309 14.55 23.47 18.74
C TRP A 309 16.08 23.50 18.68
N GLU A 310 16.72 22.96 19.71
CA GLU A 310 18.18 22.82 19.81
C GLU A 310 18.51 21.57 20.62
N LEU A 311 19.48 20.78 20.15
CA LEU A 311 19.93 19.55 20.79
C LEU A 311 21.44 19.36 20.63
N GLU A 312 22.11 18.99 21.72
CA GLU A 312 23.45 18.42 21.67
C GLU A 312 23.37 16.90 21.48
N VAL A 313 23.75 16.44 20.29
CA VAL A 313 23.82 15.03 19.94
C VAL A 313 25.21 14.51 20.30
N PRO A 314 25.33 13.42 21.10
CA PRO A 314 26.62 12.78 21.36
C PRO A 314 27.35 12.44 20.06
N GLY A 315 28.66 12.68 20.04
CA GLY A 315 29.50 12.38 18.89
C GLY A 315 29.44 10.89 18.53
N MET A 316 29.36 10.63 17.23
CA MET A 316 29.25 9.29 16.66
C MET A 316 30.28 9.10 15.54
N PRO A 317 30.75 7.87 15.28
CA PRO A 317 31.58 7.60 14.12
C PRO A 317 30.75 7.80 12.85
N GLY A 318 31.26 8.59 11.91
CA GLY A 318 30.60 8.74 10.60
C GLY A 318 30.93 7.57 9.67
N THR A 319 30.01 7.27 8.76
CA THR A 319 30.19 6.25 7.71
C THR A 319 31.07 6.83 6.59
N PRO A 320 32.26 6.26 6.32
CA PRO A 320 33.19 6.83 5.35
C PRO A 320 32.75 6.59 3.91
N HIS A 321 32.98 7.59 3.05
CA HIS A 321 32.79 7.57 1.61
C HIS A 321 34.05 8.08 0.93
N ASP A 322 34.45 7.42 -0.16
CA ASP A 322 35.66 7.77 -0.92
C ASP A 322 35.28 8.45 -2.25
N PRO A 323 35.44 9.78 -2.39
CA PRO A 323 35.19 10.48 -3.64
C PRO A 323 36.24 10.16 -4.71
N PRO A 324 35.94 10.41 -5.99
CA PRO A 324 36.85 10.13 -7.09
C PRO A 324 38.08 11.05 -7.13
N THR A 325 38.02 12.22 -6.50
CA THR A 325 39.07 13.26 -6.49
C THR A 325 39.38 13.76 -5.09
N LEU A 326 40.46 14.54 -4.93
CA LEU A 326 40.68 15.29 -3.69
C LEU A 326 39.67 16.45 -3.65
N GLU A 327 39.18 16.76 -2.46
CA GLU A 327 38.16 17.78 -2.19
C GLU A 327 38.79 18.97 -1.46
N GLY A 328 38.15 20.13 -1.53
CA GLY A 328 38.66 21.37 -0.94
C GLY A 328 38.28 21.55 0.53
N TRP A 329 39.10 22.30 1.28
CA TRP A 329 38.75 22.82 2.61
C TRP A 329 38.54 24.33 2.56
N TYR A 330 37.48 24.81 3.22
CA TYR A 330 37.15 26.23 3.31
C TYR A 330 36.87 26.67 4.75
N ASP A 331 37.56 27.73 5.20
CA ASP A 331 37.22 28.42 6.44
C ASP A 331 36.76 29.86 6.14
N PRO A 332 35.44 30.14 6.24
CA PRO A 332 34.88 31.45 5.93
C PRO A 332 35.20 32.51 7.00
N SER A 333 35.63 32.12 8.21
CA SER A 333 36.00 33.07 9.26
C SER A 333 37.35 33.74 9.01
N GLN A 334 38.21 33.08 8.22
CA GLN A 334 39.55 33.55 7.89
C GLN A 334 39.74 33.79 6.38
N GLY A 335 38.80 33.36 5.54
CA GLY A 335 38.96 33.31 4.10
C GLY A 335 40.06 32.33 3.66
N LEU A 336 40.29 31.28 4.45
CA LEU A 336 41.29 30.25 4.15
C LEU A 336 40.68 29.23 3.19
N VAL A 337 41.37 29.00 2.07
CA VAL A 337 40.95 28.09 1.01
C VAL A 337 42.12 27.15 0.73
N ILE A 338 41.90 25.85 0.88
CA ILE A 338 42.90 24.81 0.60
C ILE A 338 42.29 23.88 -0.45
N PRO A 339 42.64 24.04 -1.73
CA PRO A 339 42.29 23.07 -2.76
C PRO A 339 42.98 21.72 -2.50
N ASP A 340 42.37 20.63 -2.94
CA ASP A 340 42.92 19.27 -2.89
C ASP A 340 43.38 18.81 -1.46
N ASP A 341 42.56 19.07 -0.44
CA ASP A 341 42.88 18.90 0.99
C ASP A 341 42.66 17.46 1.52
N HIS A 342 41.53 16.83 1.21
CA HIS A 342 41.16 15.52 1.75
C HIS A 342 40.51 14.63 0.68
N GLN A 343 40.45 13.32 0.94
CA GLN A 343 39.64 12.39 0.15
C GLN A 343 38.41 11.93 0.92
N PRO A 344 38.50 11.17 2.03
CA PRO A 344 37.28 10.62 2.60
C PRO A 344 36.41 11.71 3.23
N TYR A 345 35.11 11.65 2.92
CA TYR A 345 34.07 12.35 3.67
C TYR A 345 33.19 11.32 4.40
N PHE A 346 32.41 11.78 5.37
CA PHE A 346 31.71 10.94 6.33
C PHE A 346 30.25 11.34 6.39
N GLN A 347 29.36 10.34 6.30
CA GLN A 347 27.94 10.51 6.57
C GLN A 347 27.66 10.33 8.06
N TYR A 348 26.82 11.19 8.59
CA TYR A 348 26.38 11.22 9.98
C TYR A 348 24.87 11.17 9.99
N ASP A 349 24.32 10.26 10.79
CA ASP A 349 22.88 10.04 10.85
C ASP A 349 22.41 10.05 12.30
N VAL A 350 21.45 10.91 12.63
CA VAL A 350 20.86 10.97 13.98
C VAL A 350 19.37 10.73 13.92
N CYS A 351 18.89 9.84 14.78
CA CYS A 351 17.47 9.62 15.02
C CYS A 351 17.13 10.25 16.37
N LEU A 352 16.16 11.15 16.34
CA LEU A 352 15.70 11.92 17.48
C LEU A 352 14.72 11.08 18.31
N ASP A 353 14.95 11.04 19.62
CA ASP A 353 13.95 10.50 20.57
C ASP A 353 12.63 11.28 20.46
N GLU A 354 11.51 10.64 20.82
CA GLU A 354 10.18 11.25 20.73
C GLU A 354 10.04 12.61 21.42
N GLN A 355 10.74 12.78 22.54
CA GLN A 355 10.80 14.06 23.28
C GLN A 355 11.50 15.20 22.52
N ASN A 356 12.30 14.85 21.51
CA ASN A 356 13.10 15.75 20.68
C ASN A 356 12.52 15.90 19.26
N TRP A 357 11.36 15.31 18.96
CA TRP A 357 10.71 15.50 17.66
C TRP A 357 10.26 16.95 17.48
N VAL A 358 10.44 17.45 16.25
CA VAL A 358 10.10 18.84 15.90
C VAL A 358 9.01 18.85 14.85
N TRP A 359 7.91 19.58 15.09
CA TRP A 359 6.82 19.68 14.12
C TRP A 359 7.18 20.68 13.01
N GLN A 360 6.91 20.31 11.76
CA GLN A 360 7.01 21.20 10.59
C GLN A 360 5.74 21.16 9.72
N ASP A 361 5.46 22.26 9.02
CA ASP A 361 4.32 22.41 8.12
C ASP A 361 4.77 22.50 6.65
N SER A 362 4.13 21.71 5.79
CA SER A 362 4.41 21.71 4.33
C SER A 362 4.24 23.11 3.72
N GLY A 363 5.16 23.48 2.84
CA GLY A 363 5.26 24.79 2.21
C GLY A 363 5.96 25.87 3.04
N THR A 364 6.49 25.52 4.22
CA THR A 364 7.24 26.44 5.09
C THR A 364 8.75 26.22 4.93
N VAL A 365 9.52 27.31 4.92
CA VAL A 365 10.98 27.29 4.91
C VAL A 365 11.50 27.28 6.36
N TYR A 366 12.46 26.40 6.62
CA TYR A 366 13.15 26.25 7.89
C TYR A 366 14.66 26.29 7.67
N TRP A 367 15.40 26.58 8.73
CA TRP A 367 16.87 26.56 8.73
C TRP A 367 17.40 25.50 9.68
N LEU A 368 18.39 24.73 9.24
CA LEU A 368 19.14 23.77 10.05
C LEU A 368 20.54 24.33 10.32
N ASN A 369 20.91 24.43 11.60
CA ASN A 369 22.28 24.74 12.01
C ASN A 369 22.99 23.47 12.47
N ILE A 370 24.27 23.33 12.11
CA ILE A 370 25.16 22.30 12.65
C ILE A 370 26.50 22.93 13.05
N SER A 371 26.98 22.55 14.23
CA SER A 371 28.33 22.85 14.72
C SER A 371 28.93 21.65 15.45
N ALA A 372 30.20 21.35 15.20
CA ALA A 372 30.89 20.23 15.83
C ALA A 372 31.75 20.70 17.02
N ILE A 373 31.55 20.07 18.18
CA ILE A 373 32.44 20.18 19.33
C ILE A 373 33.50 19.09 19.20
N VAL A 374 34.72 19.46 18.81
CA VAL A 374 35.84 18.52 18.60
C VAL A 374 36.69 18.43 19.87
N ALA A 375 37.20 17.22 20.19
CA ALA A 375 37.97 16.96 21.41
C ALA A 375 39.32 17.72 21.45
N ASP A 376 39.98 17.86 20.30
CA ASP A 376 41.20 18.65 20.13
C ASP A 376 41.08 19.53 18.86
N PRO A 377 40.38 20.67 18.97
CA PRO A 377 40.14 21.57 17.83
C PRO A 377 41.41 22.29 17.37
N SER A 378 42.52 22.16 18.11
CA SER A 378 43.82 22.76 17.75
C SER A 378 44.62 21.91 16.77
N THR A 379 44.33 20.61 16.70
CA THR A 379 45.02 19.65 15.82
C THR A 379 44.11 19.07 14.76
N THR A 380 42.81 18.96 15.04
CA THR A 380 41.82 18.37 14.14
C THR A 380 40.62 19.29 14.03
N GLN A 381 40.16 19.53 12.80
CA GLN A 381 38.99 20.35 12.52
C GLN A 381 38.03 19.58 11.61
N TRP A 382 36.74 19.71 11.91
CA TRP A 382 35.65 19.11 11.16
C TRP A 382 34.92 20.18 10.36
N GLY A 383 34.57 19.86 9.12
CA GLY A 383 33.81 20.71 8.21
C GLY A 383 32.57 20.02 7.68
N TRP A 384 31.49 20.80 7.51
CA TRP A 384 30.25 20.37 6.86
C TRP A 384 30.44 20.43 5.35
N LYS A 385 30.10 19.35 4.65
CA LYS A 385 30.18 19.29 3.19
C LYS A 385 29.21 20.27 2.52
N SER A 386 29.67 20.89 1.44
CA SER A 386 28.81 21.58 0.47
C SER A 386 28.01 20.57 -0.38
N THR A 387 26.91 21.03 -0.97
CA THR A 387 26.11 20.27 -1.96
C THR A 387 26.29 20.85 -3.38
N GLN A 388 26.01 20.04 -4.41
CA GLN A 388 25.95 20.51 -5.81
C GLN A 388 24.62 21.18 -6.14
N ASP A 389 23.59 20.91 -5.34
CA ASP A 389 22.24 21.38 -5.59
C ASP A 389 22.01 22.71 -4.87
N HIS A 390 21.63 23.75 -5.61
CA HIS A 390 21.33 25.06 -5.03
C HIS A 390 19.84 25.31 -4.89
N TRP A 391 19.40 25.68 -3.68
CA TRP A 391 18.01 25.97 -3.37
C TRP A 391 17.85 27.31 -2.63
N ASN A 392 16.80 28.06 -2.97
CA ASN A 392 16.47 29.36 -2.38
C ASN A 392 17.62 30.39 -2.43
N ASP A 393 18.36 30.58 -1.34
CA ASP A 393 19.45 31.55 -1.19
C ASP A 393 20.64 30.96 -0.42
N ASP A 394 21.73 31.72 -0.30
CA ASP A 394 23.01 31.19 0.17
C ASP A 394 22.93 30.70 1.63
N ALA A 395 23.61 29.60 1.94
CA ALA A 395 23.84 29.22 3.34
C ALA A 395 24.55 30.36 4.10
N VAL A 396 24.52 30.31 5.43
CA VAL A 396 25.14 31.34 6.27
C VAL A 396 26.05 30.76 7.33
N TYR A 397 26.97 31.58 7.82
CA TYR A 397 27.82 31.23 8.96
C TYR A 397 27.83 32.34 10.02
N ALA A 398 28.09 31.95 11.27
CA ALA A 398 28.23 32.85 12.41
C ALA A 398 29.15 32.27 13.49
N PHE A 399 29.30 33.00 14.61
CA PHE A 399 30.07 32.57 15.76
C PHE A 399 29.15 32.29 16.95
N TRP A 400 29.37 31.16 17.62
CA TRP A 400 28.65 30.79 18.83
C TRP A 400 28.75 31.90 19.90
N GLY A 401 27.61 32.25 20.49
CA GLY A 401 27.48 33.37 21.43
C GLY A 401 27.28 34.76 20.79
N ASN A 402 27.46 34.90 19.47
CA ASN A 402 27.08 36.09 18.70
C ASN A 402 26.66 35.70 17.26
N LEU A 403 25.38 35.38 17.08
CA LEU A 403 24.80 34.95 15.81
C LEU A 403 24.54 36.12 14.84
N SER A 404 25.61 36.83 14.47
CA SER A 404 25.59 37.78 13.37
C SER A 404 25.83 37.01 12.07
N TRP A 405 24.76 36.51 11.45
CA TRP A 405 24.81 35.71 10.23
C TRP A 405 25.45 36.45 9.07
N MET A 406 26.35 35.78 8.35
CA MET A 406 27.02 36.26 7.14
C MET A 406 26.81 35.23 6.04
N GLU A 407 26.52 35.68 4.81
CA GLU A 407 26.39 34.82 3.63
C GLU A 407 27.66 34.00 3.40
N LEU A 408 27.45 32.75 3.01
CA LEU A 408 28.47 31.79 2.67
C LEU A 408 28.51 31.64 1.15
N PHE A 409 29.64 32.04 0.56
CA PHE A 409 29.87 31.91 -0.86
C PHE A 409 30.91 30.85 -1.14
N GLU A 410 30.82 30.23 -2.31
CA GLU A 410 31.91 29.37 -2.78
C GLU A 410 33.22 30.16 -2.87
N PRO A 411 34.34 29.58 -2.39
CA PRO A 411 35.66 30.08 -2.69
C PRO A 411 35.83 30.19 -4.21
N ALA A 412 36.20 31.37 -4.70
CA ALA A 412 36.41 31.57 -6.14
C ALA A 412 37.38 30.53 -6.70
N ALA A 413 36.89 29.62 -7.55
CA ALA A 413 37.74 28.70 -8.26
C ALA A 413 38.73 29.48 -9.17
N ALA A 414 39.94 28.95 -9.32
CA ALA A 414 40.95 29.57 -10.18
C ALA A 414 40.42 29.68 -11.62
N CYS A 415 40.61 30.83 -12.27
CA CYS A 415 40.15 30.99 -13.64
C CYS A 415 40.87 30.02 -14.59
N ASP A 416 40.11 29.25 -15.38
CA ASP A 416 40.69 28.42 -16.43
C ASP A 416 41.20 29.32 -17.56
N THR A 417 42.51 29.32 -17.81
CA THR A 417 43.19 30.32 -18.65
C THR A 417 43.83 29.69 -19.86
N VAL A 418 43.40 30.14 -21.04
CA VAL A 418 43.97 29.77 -22.34
C VAL A 418 44.82 30.92 -22.88
N ALA A 419 45.93 30.57 -23.53
CA ALA A 419 46.86 31.50 -24.15
C ALA A 419 47.03 31.18 -25.63
N ASN A 420 46.80 32.17 -26.49
CA ASN A 420 46.98 32.03 -27.94
C ASN A 420 47.91 33.11 -28.49
N ALA A 421 48.86 32.69 -29.32
CA ALA A 421 49.75 33.61 -30.00
C ALA A 421 49.10 34.17 -31.28
N PHE A 422 49.40 35.42 -31.64
CA PHE A 422 49.03 36.04 -32.90
C PHE A 422 50.12 36.96 -33.45
N TYR A 423 50.12 37.19 -34.76
CA TYR A 423 50.98 38.17 -35.44
C TYR A 423 50.25 38.71 -36.66
N ALA A 424 50.57 39.94 -37.05
CA ALA A 424 49.93 40.61 -38.19
C ALA A 424 50.79 41.72 -38.77
N GLN A 425 50.57 42.04 -40.05
CA GLN A 425 51.24 43.14 -40.72
C GLN A 425 50.27 43.89 -41.65
N MET A 426 50.24 45.21 -41.53
CA MET A 426 49.49 46.13 -42.39
C MET A 426 50.47 46.95 -43.22
N LEU A 427 50.34 46.84 -44.55
CA LEU A 427 51.19 47.55 -45.51
C LEU A 427 50.94 49.07 -45.46
N PRO A 428 51.86 49.90 -46.00
CA PRO A 428 51.71 51.35 -45.96
C PRO A 428 50.50 51.92 -46.72
N ASP A 429 49.95 51.15 -47.66
CA ASP A 429 48.74 51.49 -48.40
C ASP A 429 47.44 51.04 -47.69
N GLY A 430 47.56 50.46 -46.49
CA GLY A 430 46.43 49.94 -45.70
C GLY A 430 46.00 48.52 -46.08
N ALA A 431 46.67 47.87 -47.04
CA ALA A 431 46.38 46.47 -47.35
C ALA A 431 46.94 45.53 -46.28
N PHE A 432 46.23 44.44 -45.99
CA PHE A 432 46.71 43.39 -45.09
C PHE A 432 47.86 42.64 -45.74
N GLY A 433 49.06 42.78 -45.17
CA GLY A 433 50.26 42.15 -45.70
C GLY A 433 50.43 40.69 -45.24
N GLY A 434 49.67 40.23 -44.23
CA GLY A 434 49.71 38.86 -43.73
C GLY A 434 49.64 38.78 -42.20
N GLY A 435 49.39 37.58 -41.67
CA GLY A 435 49.30 37.32 -40.25
C GLY A 435 48.84 35.90 -39.96
N GLY A 436 48.83 35.51 -38.69
CA GLY A 436 48.32 34.22 -38.24
C GLY A 436 48.23 34.14 -36.72
N GLY A 437 47.79 33.00 -36.22
CA GLY A 437 47.73 32.72 -34.79
C GLY A 437 47.67 31.22 -34.50
N GLU A 438 48.15 30.83 -33.32
CA GLU A 438 48.16 29.43 -32.88
C GLU A 438 46.76 29.01 -32.39
N ASN A 439 46.26 27.88 -32.89
CA ASN A 439 44.92 27.37 -32.61
C ASN A 439 43.77 28.34 -32.99
N ALA A 440 44.02 29.25 -33.93
CA ALA A 440 42.98 30.11 -34.49
C ALA A 440 42.01 29.34 -35.40
N PHE A 441 40.76 29.78 -35.44
CA PHE A 441 39.72 29.14 -36.23
C PHE A 441 39.90 29.37 -37.75
N GLY A 442 39.91 28.27 -38.53
CA GLY A 442 39.77 28.29 -40.01
C GLY A 442 40.89 28.99 -40.79
N ASP A 443 42.14 28.78 -40.39
CA ASP A 443 43.37 29.15 -41.12
C ASP A 443 43.78 30.66 -41.14
N GLY A 444 43.19 31.54 -40.32
CA GLY A 444 43.80 32.86 -40.03
C GLY A 444 42.85 34.06 -39.90
N TRP A 445 43.26 35.21 -40.48
CA TRP A 445 42.56 36.49 -40.36
C TRP A 445 41.43 36.65 -41.38
N TYR A 446 40.29 37.17 -40.93
CA TYR A 446 39.08 37.42 -41.70
C TYR A 446 38.81 38.92 -41.84
N PHE A 447 38.40 39.37 -43.02
CA PHE A 447 38.06 40.76 -43.26
C PHE A 447 36.57 41.04 -43.10
N TYR A 448 36.23 42.02 -42.25
CA TYR A 448 34.87 42.47 -41.95
C TYR A 448 34.62 43.82 -42.63
N PRO A 449 33.91 43.85 -43.77
CA PRO A 449 33.83 45.03 -44.62
C PRO A 449 32.92 46.13 -44.07
N MET A 450 32.05 45.83 -43.11
CA MET A 450 31.11 46.82 -42.56
C MET A 450 31.85 47.95 -41.83
N TYR A 451 32.92 47.60 -41.13
CA TYR A 451 33.67 48.49 -40.26
C TYR A 451 35.18 48.52 -40.55
N ASP A 452 35.61 47.84 -41.62
CA ASP A 452 36.99 47.78 -42.12
C ASP A 452 37.97 47.17 -41.09
N TRP A 453 37.61 46.00 -40.55
CA TRP A 453 38.42 45.28 -39.56
C TRP A 453 38.99 43.98 -40.11
N TRP A 454 40.20 43.66 -39.69
CA TRP A 454 40.78 42.33 -39.82
C TRP A 454 40.72 41.64 -38.47
N ASN A 455 40.14 40.44 -38.41
CA ASN A 455 39.89 39.73 -37.16
C ASN A 455 40.42 38.30 -37.20
N ILE A 456 40.96 37.82 -36.08
CA ILE A 456 41.35 36.42 -35.91
C ILE A 456 40.69 35.86 -34.64
N TRP A 457 39.96 34.76 -34.80
CA TRP A 457 39.13 34.15 -33.74
C TRP A 457 39.84 32.97 -33.06
N PHE A 458 39.70 32.89 -31.75
CA PHE A 458 40.21 31.81 -30.90
C PHE A 458 39.06 31.19 -30.12
N TYR A 459 39.07 29.86 -30.03
CA TYR A 459 38.14 29.14 -29.16
C TYR A 459 38.61 29.29 -27.72
N ASP A 460 37.68 29.63 -26.83
CA ASP A 460 37.95 29.86 -25.43
C ASP A 460 37.48 28.65 -24.59
N HIS A 461 36.22 28.67 -24.16
CA HIS A 461 35.55 27.66 -23.34
C HIS A 461 34.09 27.55 -23.80
N LYS A 462 33.29 26.67 -23.21
CA LYS A 462 31.86 26.64 -23.49
C LYS A 462 31.19 27.94 -23.03
N PHE A 463 30.18 28.39 -23.77
CA PHE A 463 29.31 29.48 -23.34
C PHE A 463 28.62 29.16 -22.01
N THR A 464 28.68 30.07 -21.03
CA THR A 464 27.96 29.98 -19.75
C THR A 464 27.68 31.37 -19.16
N TYR A 465 26.55 31.50 -18.45
CA TYR A 465 26.23 32.68 -17.65
C TYR A 465 26.82 32.64 -16.24
N ASP A 466 27.27 31.47 -15.77
CA ASP A 466 27.75 31.27 -14.40
C ASP A 466 29.18 31.82 -14.21
N ASN A 467 29.92 31.96 -15.32
CA ASN A 467 31.28 32.48 -15.35
C ASN A 467 31.33 33.83 -16.07
N TYR A 468 32.36 34.62 -15.78
CA TYR A 468 32.71 35.84 -16.50
C TYR A 468 34.03 35.64 -17.27
N LYS A 469 34.27 36.49 -18.28
CA LYS A 469 35.53 36.48 -19.04
C LYS A 469 36.49 37.50 -18.47
N ALA A 470 37.70 37.07 -18.14
CA ALA A 470 38.84 37.98 -17.99
C ALA A 470 39.85 37.70 -19.10
N GLY A 471 40.61 38.69 -19.53
CA GLY A 471 41.67 38.45 -20.48
C GLY A 471 42.70 39.56 -20.54
N ARG A 472 43.78 39.28 -21.27
CA ARG A 472 44.91 40.17 -21.45
C ARG A 472 45.43 40.09 -22.88
N PHE A 473 45.75 41.24 -23.44
CA PHE A 473 46.55 41.36 -24.65
C PHE A 473 47.96 41.77 -24.25
N GLU A 474 48.96 41.07 -24.78
CA GLU A 474 50.37 41.41 -24.65
C GLU A 474 51.03 41.33 -26.02
N PHE A 475 51.50 42.46 -26.56
CA PHE A 475 52.11 42.47 -27.90
C PHE A 475 53.10 43.60 -28.11
N ASP A 476 54.04 43.37 -29.02
CA ASP A 476 54.88 44.43 -29.57
C ASP A 476 54.31 44.92 -30.90
N VAL A 477 54.33 46.23 -31.14
CA VAL A 477 53.97 46.81 -32.44
C VAL A 477 55.03 47.78 -32.92
N PHE A 478 55.35 47.74 -34.21
CA PHE A 478 56.34 48.59 -34.86
C PHE A 478 55.82 49.18 -36.17
N ARG A 479 56.32 50.37 -36.53
CA ARG A 479 56.18 50.92 -37.88
C ARG A 479 56.87 50.02 -38.89
N MET A 480 56.20 49.74 -40.00
CA MET A 480 56.79 48.96 -41.09
C MET A 480 57.78 49.80 -41.92
N ASP A 481 57.35 50.98 -42.39
CA ASP A 481 58.21 52.01 -43.00
C ASP A 481 58.29 53.24 -42.07
N PRO A 482 59.45 53.51 -41.45
CA PRO A 482 59.65 54.65 -40.55
C PRO A 482 59.43 56.02 -41.21
N GLN A 483 59.47 56.13 -42.54
CA GLN A 483 59.34 57.40 -43.27
C GLN A 483 57.90 57.77 -43.61
N LEU A 484 56.97 56.82 -43.48
CA LEU A 484 55.56 57.02 -43.79
C LEU A 484 54.73 57.17 -42.51
N PRO A 485 53.58 57.88 -42.57
CA PRO A 485 52.63 57.86 -41.47
C PRO A 485 52.13 56.43 -41.23
N ALA A 486 51.70 56.15 -40.02
CA ALA A 486 51.09 54.90 -39.61
C ALA A 486 49.90 55.21 -38.70
N PHE A 487 48.97 54.28 -38.62
CA PHE A 487 47.84 54.35 -37.71
C PHE A 487 47.53 52.94 -37.26
N PHE A 488 47.26 52.77 -35.97
CA PHE A 488 47.00 51.47 -35.39
C PHE A 488 45.82 51.57 -34.43
N GLU A 489 44.85 50.70 -34.67
CA GLU A 489 43.74 50.45 -33.78
C GLU A 489 43.61 48.95 -33.55
N ILE A 490 43.43 48.56 -32.29
CA ILE A 490 43.20 47.19 -31.88
C ILE A 490 42.02 47.12 -30.91
N ALA A 491 41.18 46.13 -31.11
CA ALA A 491 40.03 45.83 -30.28
C ALA A 491 40.03 44.33 -29.92
N VAL A 492 39.34 44.01 -28.83
CA VAL A 492 38.88 42.66 -28.55
C VAL A 492 37.42 42.57 -28.99
N ASN A 493 37.07 41.49 -29.70
CA ASN A 493 35.67 41.12 -29.83
C ASN A 493 35.38 39.76 -29.19
N TRP A 494 34.10 39.49 -29.03
CA TRP A 494 33.59 38.22 -28.54
C TRP A 494 32.23 37.89 -29.17
N SER A 495 31.84 36.62 -29.13
CA SER A 495 30.47 36.21 -29.46
C SER A 495 29.48 36.80 -28.45
N THR A 496 28.41 37.42 -28.95
CA THR A 496 27.28 37.79 -28.08
C THR A 496 26.57 36.55 -27.57
N ASP A 497 25.92 36.61 -26.41
CA ASP A 497 24.96 35.60 -25.96
C ASP A 497 23.92 35.18 -27.04
N ARG A 498 23.49 36.14 -27.87
CA ARG A 498 22.57 35.90 -28.99
C ARG A 498 23.15 34.96 -30.04
N TRP A 499 24.47 34.98 -30.26
CA TRP A 499 25.16 34.06 -31.17
C TRP A 499 25.03 32.63 -30.66
N SER A 500 25.31 32.41 -29.38
CA SER A 500 25.22 31.10 -28.74
C SER A 500 23.79 30.55 -28.73
N ILE A 501 22.78 31.42 -28.62
CA ILE A 501 21.36 31.05 -28.69
C ILE A 501 20.93 30.66 -30.11
N ASP A 502 21.28 31.47 -31.11
CA ASP A 502 20.86 31.24 -32.49
C ASP A 502 21.65 30.11 -33.17
N PHE A 503 22.87 29.83 -32.68
CA PHE A 503 23.79 28.81 -33.20
C PHE A 503 24.35 27.92 -32.07
N PRO A 504 23.52 27.06 -31.45
CA PRO A 504 23.86 26.30 -30.25
C PRO A 504 24.90 25.17 -30.46
N GLN A 505 25.54 25.11 -31.63
CA GLN A 505 26.66 24.22 -31.88
C GLN A 505 27.94 25.04 -31.92
N ASP A 506 28.84 24.81 -30.95
CA ASP A 506 30.11 25.53 -30.70
C ASP A 506 31.17 25.39 -31.82
N SER A 507 30.75 25.12 -33.06
CA SER A 507 31.64 24.70 -34.14
C SER A 507 32.19 25.84 -34.99
N MET A 508 31.69 27.08 -34.85
CA MET A 508 32.27 28.25 -35.55
C MET A 508 31.99 29.59 -34.84
N PRO A 509 32.92 30.56 -34.94
CA PRO A 509 32.71 31.94 -34.52
C PRO A 509 31.81 32.73 -35.48
N PRO A 510 31.34 33.93 -35.10
CA PRO A 510 30.66 34.84 -36.03
C PRO A 510 31.59 35.27 -37.17
N LEU A 511 31.43 34.68 -38.37
CA LEU A 511 32.25 34.95 -39.56
C LEU A 511 31.69 36.11 -40.43
N PRO A 512 32.48 36.68 -41.37
CA PRO A 512 32.01 37.78 -42.22
C PRO A 512 30.72 37.46 -42.97
N GLY A 513 29.79 38.40 -42.98
CA GLY A 513 28.47 38.27 -43.63
C GLY A 513 27.30 38.08 -42.66
N VAL A 514 27.58 37.87 -41.37
CA VAL A 514 26.56 37.96 -40.30
C VAL A 514 26.35 39.42 -39.87
N PRO A 515 25.17 39.79 -39.33
CA PRO A 515 24.96 41.09 -38.71
C PRO A 515 25.89 41.32 -37.50
N GLU A 516 27.00 42.04 -37.70
CA GLU A 516 28.04 42.25 -36.67
C GLU A 516 27.47 42.87 -35.39
N GLU A 517 26.59 43.87 -35.50
CA GLU A 517 25.96 44.54 -34.35
C GLU A 517 25.08 43.64 -33.49
N LEU A 518 24.64 42.51 -34.03
CA LEU A 518 23.79 41.55 -33.33
C LEU A 518 24.60 40.42 -32.70
N TYR A 519 25.68 39.99 -33.35
CA TYR A 519 26.38 38.75 -33.03
C TYR A 519 27.79 38.94 -32.45
N ILE A 520 28.34 40.15 -32.53
CA ILE A 520 29.71 40.46 -32.15
C ILE A 520 29.73 41.62 -31.15
N GLY A 521 30.15 41.34 -29.92
CA GLY A 521 30.51 42.37 -28.95
C GLY A 521 31.92 42.88 -29.22
N ARG A 522 32.20 44.17 -29.00
CA ARG A 522 33.50 44.80 -29.29
C ARG A 522 33.91 45.81 -28.22
N GLN A 523 35.19 45.78 -27.85
CA GLN A 523 35.83 46.79 -27.02
C GLN A 523 37.16 47.22 -27.64
N THR A 524 37.24 48.49 -28.07
CA THR A 524 38.52 49.07 -28.53
C THR A 524 39.47 49.24 -27.36
N LEU A 525 40.63 48.60 -27.43
CA LEU A 525 41.66 48.62 -26.39
C LEU A 525 42.64 49.76 -26.61
N PHE A 526 43.01 50.02 -27.86
CA PHE A 526 43.97 51.06 -28.21
C PHE A 526 43.72 51.65 -29.59
N MET A 527 43.88 52.96 -29.71
CA MET A 527 43.76 53.71 -30.96
C MET A 527 44.71 54.92 -30.92
N SER A 528 45.72 54.96 -31.81
CA SER A 528 46.65 56.09 -31.85
C SER A 528 47.43 56.21 -33.18
N GLU A 529 47.90 57.42 -33.47
CA GLU A 529 49.00 57.64 -34.41
C GLU A 529 50.32 57.22 -33.76
N ILE A 530 50.62 55.94 -33.97
CA ILE A 530 51.93 55.29 -33.95
C ILE A 530 52.75 55.30 -32.66
N PRO A 531 52.96 54.11 -32.08
CA PRO A 531 53.92 54.03 -31.00
C PRO A 531 54.66 52.69 -31.04
N ASN A 532 55.85 52.69 -31.65
CA ASN A 532 56.77 51.55 -31.52
C ASN A 532 56.92 51.20 -30.04
N GLY A 533 56.62 49.97 -29.65
CA GLY A 533 56.70 49.59 -28.25
C GLY A 533 55.91 48.33 -27.90
N HIS A 534 56.00 47.98 -26.62
CA HIS A 534 55.31 46.88 -26.00
C HIS A 534 54.05 47.37 -25.30
N TYR A 535 52.95 46.65 -25.47
CA TYR A 535 51.66 46.99 -24.90
C TYR A 535 51.07 45.82 -24.13
N LEU A 536 50.44 46.16 -23.00
CA LEU A 536 49.68 45.25 -22.18
C LEU A 536 48.32 45.89 -21.88
N PHE A 537 47.24 45.18 -22.19
CA PHE A 537 45.87 45.61 -21.90
C PHE A 537 45.08 44.48 -21.27
N ASP A 538 44.49 44.74 -20.12
CA ASP A 538 43.55 43.82 -19.47
C ASP A 538 42.11 44.19 -19.87
N TYR A 539 41.25 43.18 -20.04
CA TYR A 539 39.82 43.34 -20.30
C TYR A 539 38.98 42.36 -19.48
N ILE A 540 37.73 42.73 -19.21
CA ILE A 540 36.77 41.93 -18.46
C ILE A 540 35.41 42.03 -19.14
N LEU A 541 34.74 40.88 -19.36
CA LEU A 541 33.34 40.79 -19.75
C LEU A 541 32.58 40.19 -18.56
N PRO A 542 31.86 41.00 -17.77
CA PRO A 542 31.31 40.57 -16.48
C PRO A 542 30.05 39.71 -16.60
N ASP A 543 29.34 39.80 -17.71
CA ASP A 543 27.96 39.30 -17.80
C ASP A 543 27.89 37.79 -18.05
N TYR A 544 28.81 37.24 -18.84
CA TYR A 544 28.89 35.81 -19.19
C TYR A 544 30.27 35.46 -19.75
N ASN A 545 30.57 34.17 -19.87
CA ASN A 545 31.75 33.67 -20.57
C ASN A 545 31.39 33.34 -22.03
N PRO A 546 31.88 34.11 -23.02
CA PRO A 546 31.68 33.79 -24.43
C PRO A 546 32.57 32.64 -24.87
N GLU A 547 32.08 31.86 -25.82
CA GLU A 547 32.78 30.72 -26.41
C GLU A 547 33.85 31.11 -27.45
N TRP A 548 33.72 32.30 -28.05
CA TRP A 548 34.68 32.85 -29.01
C TRP A 548 35.16 34.24 -28.59
N VAL A 549 36.47 34.44 -28.67
CA VAL A 549 37.12 35.77 -28.54
C VAL A 549 38.02 36.02 -29.75
N SER A 550 38.18 37.29 -30.16
CA SER A 550 39.07 37.66 -31.26
C SER A 550 39.95 38.85 -30.98
N VAL A 551 41.05 38.87 -31.72
CA VAL A 551 41.88 40.06 -31.93
C VAL A 551 41.42 40.73 -33.20
N ASP A 552 41.05 42.00 -33.10
CA ASP A 552 40.60 42.85 -34.19
C ASP A 552 41.61 43.97 -34.42
N ILE A 553 42.09 44.16 -35.65
CA ILE A 553 43.01 45.26 -35.98
C ILE A 553 42.55 46.02 -37.23
N ARG A 554 42.90 47.31 -37.26
CA ARG A 554 42.82 48.12 -38.49
C ARG A 554 43.84 49.25 -38.47
N GLY A 555 44.04 49.86 -39.64
CA GLY A 555 44.98 50.95 -39.85
C GLY A 555 45.98 50.63 -40.96
N TYR A 556 47.16 51.26 -40.90
CA TYR A 556 48.14 51.16 -41.98
C TYR A 556 49.58 51.33 -41.46
N ASN A 557 50.53 50.75 -42.19
CA ASN A 557 51.98 50.88 -41.97
C ASN A 557 52.48 50.38 -40.59
N PHE A 558 52.01 49.23 -40.12
CA PHE A 558 52.47 48.62 -38.86
C PHE A 558 52.68 47.11 -38.96
N VAL A 559 53.46 46.56 -38.04
CA VAL A 559 53.69 45.12 -37.86
C VAL A 559 53.65 44.76 -36.38
N ILE A 560 52.94 43.68 -36.06
CA ILE A 560 52.94 42.97 -34.79
C ILE A 560 53.71 41.67 -35.03
N PRO A 561 55.01 41.59 -34.69
CA PRO A 561 55.81 40.39 -34.94
C PRO A 561 55.44 39.24 -33.99
N ALA A 562 54.96 39.56 -32.80
CA ALA A 562 54.45 38.60 -31.82
C ALA A 562 53.48 39.30 -30.87
N GLY A 563 52.36 38.65 -30.60
CA GLY A 563 51.37 39.00 -29.59
C GLY A 563 50.79 37.75 -28.96
N ILE A 564 50.29 37.89 -27.75
CA ILE A 564 49.58 36.87 -26.99
C ILE A 564 48.25 37.47 -26.55
N ILE A 565 47.18 36.70 -26.76
CA ILE A 565 45.91 36.91 -26.08
C ILE A 565 45.78 35.83 -25.00
N LEU A 566 45.59 36.26 -23.76
CA LEU A 566 45.14 35.42 -22.66
C LEU A 566 43.63 35.63 -22.51
N HIS A 567 42.89 34.54 -22.37
CA HIS A 567 41.47 34.58 -22.06
C HIS A 567 41.13 33.49 -21.05
N SER A 568 40.53 33.94 -19.96
CA SER A 568 40.31 33.18 -18.75
C SER A 568 38.81 33.06 -18.49
N CYS A 569 38.29 31.83 -18.40
CA CYS A 569 36.94 31.55 -17.94
C CYS A 569 36.98 31.57 -16.41
N CYS A 570 36.49 32.66 -15.82
CA CYS A 570 36.54 32.87 -14.39
C CYS A 570 35.15 32.58 -13.81
N PRO A 571 35.02 31.66 -12.84
CA PRO A 571 33.81 31.57 -12.03
C PRO A 571 33.50 32.94 -11.44
N LYS A 572 32.25 33.39 -11.51
CA LYS A 572 31.85 34.62 -10.82
C LYS A 572 32.12 34.42 -9.32
N GLN A 573 32.81 35.37 -8.69
CA GLN A 573 32.90 35.40 -7.22
C GLN A 573 31.49 35.52 -6.65
N GLY A 574 31.10 34.63 -5.73
CA GLY A 574 29.73 34.60 -5.20
C GLY A 574 28.79 33.64 -5.92
N VAL A 575 29.27 32.45 -6.30
CA VAL A 575 28.34 31.33 -6.52
C VAL A 575 27.82 30.93 -5.13
N SER A 576 26.50 30.74 -5.01
CA SER A 576 25.84 30.26 -3.79
C SER A 576 26.58 29.04 -3.26
N LEU A 577 26.73 28.91 -1.95
CA LEU A 577 27.22 27.68 -1.34
C LEU A 577 26.15 27.18 -0.38
N ASP A 578 25.63 26.00 -0.69
CA ASP A 578 24.62 25.32 0.13
C ASP A 578 25.26 24.06 0.74
N LEU A 579 24.70 23.55 1.83
CA LEU A 579 25.29 22.49 2.64
C LEU A 579 24.56 21.16 2.45
N ALA A 580 25.28 20.06 2.60
CA ALA A 580 24.74 18.72 2.33
C ALA A 580 24.03 18.15 3.56
N PHE A 581 22.71 18.00 3.48
CA PHE A 581 21.89 17.34 4.51
C PHE A 581 20.57 16.81 3.96
N VAL A 582 19.94 15.95 4.75
CA VAL A 582 18.61 15.43 4.50
C VAL A 582 17.81 15.43 5.80
N ILE A 583 16.61 15.99 5.73
CA ILE A 583 15.62 15.94 6.81
C ILE A 583 14.61 14.84 6.50
N THR A 584 14.49 13.87 7.39
CA THR A 584 13.44 12.85 7.33
C THR A 584 12.58 12.88 8.59
N GLY A 585 11.55 12.04 8.58
CA GLY A 585 10.53 11.96 9.61
C GLY A 585 9.76 10.66 9.43
N GLU A 586 8.52 10.59 9.92
CA GLU A 586 7.72 9.43 9.51
C GLU A 586 7.69 9.36 7.98
N PRO A 587 8.03 8.20 7.37
CA PRO A 587 7.68 7.99 5.97
C PRO A 587 6.20 8.37 5.85
N PRO A 588 5.76 9.01 4.75
CA PRO A 588 4.36 9.33 4.56
C PRO A 588 3.58 8.11 4.99
N GLN A 589 2.75 8.27 6.04
CA GLN A 589 1.96 7.18 6.56
C GLN A 589 1.28 6.63 5.33
N GLN A 590 1.75 5.49 4.82
CA GLN A 590 1.34 5.03 3.51
C GLN A 590 -0.13 4.75 3.73
N GLU A 591 -0.98 5.63 3.20
CA GLU A 591 -2.40 5.61 3.47
C GLU A 591 -2.85 4.17 3.21
N THR A 592 -3.32 3.52 4.28
CA THR A 592 -3.69 2.11 4.21
C THR A 592 -5.17 2.01 3.94
N GLY A 593 -5.53 0.98 3.22
CA GLY A 593 -6.89 0.73 2.80
C GLY A 593 -7.11 -0.76 2.67
N ALA A 594 -8.37 -1.15 2.60
CA ALA A 594 -8.75 -2.51 2.31
C ALA A 594 -8.27 -2.92 0.91
N CYS A 595 -7.68 -4.09 0.83
CA CYS A 595 -7.25 -4.75 -0.39
C CYS A 595 -8.04 -6.06 -0.55
N CYS A 596 -8.78 -6.18 -1.65
CA CYS A 596 -9.49 -7.40 -1.99
C CYS A 596 -8.59 -8.31 -2.82
N TYR A 597 -8.31 -9.51 -2.33
CA TYR A 597 -7.38 -10.43 -2.98
C TYR A 597 -7.85 -11.88 -2.84
N ASN A 598 -7.14 -12.80 -3.52
CA ASN A 598 -7.29 -14.23 -3.30
C ASN A 598 -5.93 -14.92 -3.54
N PRO A 599 -5.29 -15.49 -2.51
CA PRO A 599 -3.95 -16.08 -2.64
C PRO A 599 -3.94 -17.38 -3.47
N THR A 600 -5.10 -17.97 -3.76
CA THR A 600 -5.23 -19.25 -4.49
C THR A 600 -5.72 -19.11 -5.94
N GLY A 601 -5.90 -17.88 -6.44
CA GLY A 601 -6.30 -17.62 -7.84
C GLY A 601 -7.80 -17.80 -8.11
N GLY A 602 -8.63 -17.65 -7.08
CA GLY A 602 -10.10 -17.70 -7.16
C GLY A 602 -10.78 -16.31 -7.13
N PRO A 603 -12.09 -16.25 -6.83
CA PRO A 603 -12.81 -14.99 -6.63
C PRO A 603 -12.19 -14.20 -5.47
N MET A 604 -12.05 -12.88 -5.61
CA MET A 604 -11.46 -12.02 -4.57
C MET A 604 -12.39 -11.93 -3.34
N THR A 605 -12.15 -12.80 -2.36
CA THR A 605 -12.98 -12.93 -1.14
C THR A 605 -12.27 -12.46 0.11
N ASP A 606 -10.94 -12.54 0.13
CA ASP A 606 -10.09 -12.14 1.25
C ASP A 606 -9.90 -10.62 1.24
N CYS A 607 -9.85 -10.05 2.45
CA CYS A 607 -9.59 -8.63 2.66
C CYS A 607 -8.46 -8.47 3.68
N ILE A 608 -7.48 -7.64 3.33
CA ILE A 608 -6.43 -7.18 4.24
C ILE A 608 -6.33 -5.66 4.17
N VAL A 609 -6.07 -5.00 5.31
CA VAL A 609 -5.74 -3.57 5.31
C VAL A 609 -4.24 -3.44 5.08
N THR A 610 -3.86 -2.86 3.95
CA THR A 610 -2.46 -2.73 3.51
C THR A 610 -2.30 -1.51 2.61
N THR A 611 -1.12 -1.30 2.06
CA THR A 611 -0.81 -0.16 1.19
C THR A 611 -1.25 -0.46 -0.26
N ALA A 612 -1.47 0.56 -1.09
CA ALA A 612 -1.83 0.34 -2.49
C ALA A 612 -0.78 -0.47 -3.26
N ALA A 613 0.50 -0.29 -2.93
CA ALA A 613 1.62 -1.02 -3.55
C ALA A 613 1.63 -2.50 -3.13
N ASP A 614 1.48 -2.76 -1.82
CA ASP A 614 1.42 -4.14 -1.31
C ASP A 614 0.19 -4.88 -1.83
N CYS A 615 -0.93 -4.18 -1.98
CA CYS A 615 -2.12 -4.74 -2.59
C CYS A 615 -1.88 -5.21 -4.04
N GLN A 616 -1.14 -4.43 -4.83
CA GLN A 616 -0.75 -4.84 -6.18
C GLN A 616 0.20 -6.04 -6.16
N ASN A 617 1.14 -6.10 -5.21
CA ASN A 617 2.06 -7.22 -5.04
C ASN A 617 1.33 -8.53 -4.69
N LEU A 618 0.22 -8.44 -3.95
CA LEU A 618 -0.68 -9.55 -3.66
C LEU A 618 -1.55 -9.97 -4.87
N GLY A 619 -1.50 -9.24 -5.98
CA GLY A 619 -2.40 -9.41 -7.12
C GLY A 619 -3.85 -9.04 -6.80
N GLY A 620 -4.06 -8.20 -5.77
CA GLY A 620 -5.35 -7.74 -5.31
C GLY A 620 -5.78 -6.41 -5.92
N VAL A 621 -7.01 -5.98 -5.59
CA VAL A 621 -7.60 -4.71 -5.99
C VAL A 621 -7.79 -3.82 -4.76
N TYR A 622 -7.13 -2.66 -4.80
CA TYR A 622 -7.12 -1.70 -3.71
C TYR A 622 -8.41 -0.87 -3.69
N GLN A 623 -9.04 -0.77 -2.52
CA GLN A 623 -10.38 -0.17 -2.37
C GLN A 623 -10.35 1.31 -1.96
N GLY A 624 -9.16 1.89 -1.80
CA GLY A 624 -8.94 3.29 -1.46
C GLY A 624 -8.58 3.52 0.00
N ASP A 625 -8.00 4.68 0.25
CA ASP A 625 -7.42 5.06 1.54
C ASP A 625 -8.48 5.19 2.65
N GLY A 626 -8.15 4.73 3.85
CA GLY A 626 -9.02 4.77 5.03
C GLY A 626 -10.17 3.74 5.03
N THR A 627 -10.24 2.86 4.02
CA THR A 627 -11.20 1.76 3.99
C THR A 627 -10.73 0.60 4.88
N VAL A 628 -11.66 -0.12 5.52
CA VAL A 628 -11.35 -1.17 6.49
C VAL A 628 -12.03 -2.49 6.14
N CYS A 629 -11.35 -3.60 6.43
CA CYS A 629 -11.94 -4.93 6.39
C CYS A 629 -12.84 -5.14 7.61
N THR A 630 -14.00 -5.76 7.42
CA THR A 630 -14.99 -5.97 8.49
C THR A 630 -15.25 -7.44 8.78
N GLY A 631 -14.59 -8.34 8.02
CA GLY A 631 -14.60 -9.77 8.25
C GLY A 631 -15.59 -10.50 7.35
N TYR A 632 -15.45 -11.83 7.34
CA TYR A 632 -16.22 -12.72 6.48
C TYR A 632 -17.72 -12.74 6.83
N GLN A 633 -18.55 -12.64 5.79
CA GLN A 633 -19.99 -12.90 5.86
C GLN A 633 -20.49 -13.54 4.56
N ALA A 634 -21.75 -14.00 4.54
CA ALA A 634 -22.35 -14.55 3.33
C ALA A 634 -22.53 -13.45 2.27
N CYS A 635 -22.05 -13.73 1.05
CA CYS A 635 -22.19 -12.88 -0.13
C CYS A 635 -23.04 -13.59 -1.18
N CYS A 636 -24.21 -13.02 -1.50
CA CYS A 636 -25.12 -13.56 -2.50
C CYS A 636 -24.82 -13.00 -3.89
N LEU A 637 -24.43 -13.89 -4.80
CA LEU A 637 -24.05 -13.52 -6.16
C LEU A 637 -25.30 -13.43 -7.06
N PRO A 638 -25.27 -12.65 -8.16
CA PRO A 638 -26.41 -12.48 -9.06
C PRO A 638 -26.95 -13.79 -9.70
N GLY A 639 -26.15 -14.85 -9.72
CA GLY A 639 -26.55 -16.20 -10.17
C GLY A 639 -27.08 -17.12 -9.07
N GLY A 640 -27.29 -16.59 -7.86
CA GLY A 640 -27.74 -17.31 -6.65
C GLY A 640 -26.72 -18.27 -6.04
N GLY A 641 -25.46 -18.15 -6.46
CA GLY A 641 -24.34 -18.72 -5.71
C GLY A 641 -24.10 -17.95 -4.41
N CYS A 642 -23.66 -18.66 -3.37
CA CYS A 642 -23.22 -18.06 -2.11
C CYS A 642 -21.73 -18.32 -1.93
N ILE A 643 -20.98 -17.28 -1.58
CA ILE A 643 -19.59 -17.37 -1.16
C ILE A 643 -19.36 -16.56 0.12
N ASN A 644 -18.50 -17.02 1.03
CA ASN A 644 -18.10 -16.21 2.18
C ASN A 644 -17.04 -15.21 1.72
N ALA A 645 -17.33 -13.92 1.84
CA ALA A 645 -16.43 -12.83 1.45
C ALA A 645 -16.54 -11.67 2.44
N ASP A 646 -15.52 -10.82 2.52
CA ASP A 646 -15.67 -9.51 3.15
C ASP A 646 -16.73 -8.68 2.38
N PRO A 647 -17.63 -7.91 3.05
CA PRO A 647 -18.63 -7.09 2.38
C PRO A 647 -18.07 -6.19 1.28
N LEU A 648 -16.89 -5.62 1.49
CA LEU A 648 -16.31 -4.67 0.56
C LEU A 648 -15.97 -5.39 -0.76
N CYS A 649 -15.34 -6.56 -0.65
CA CYS A 649 -15.00 -7.40 -1.80
C CYS A 649 -16.25 -8.02 -2.45
N CYS A 650 -17.26 -8.37 -1.65
CA CYS A 650 -18.55 -8.84 -2.13
C CYS A 650 -19.20 -7.84 -3.10
N ILE A 651 -19.22 -6.54 -2.72
CA ILE A 651 -19.83 -5.49 -3.54
C ILE A 651 -18.93 -5.14 -4.73
N ASN A 652 -17.66 -4.85 -4.46
CA ASN A 652 -16.80 -4.19 -5.44
C ASN A 652 -16.18 -5.15 -6.47
N GLU A 653 -15.85 -6.37 -6.04
CA GLU A 653 -15.17 -7.35 -6.92
C GLU A 653 -16.11 -8.43 -7.44
N LEU A 654 -17.08 -8.85 -6.63
CA LEU A 654 -17.97 -9.96 -6.96
C LEU A 654 -19.34 -9.52 -7.50
N GLY A 655 -19.69 -8.24 -7.34
CA GLY A 655 -20.99 -7.70 -7.72
C GLY A 655 -22.16 -8.35 -6.97
N GLY A 656 -21.89 -8.89 -5.78
CA GLY A 656 -22.87 -9.57 -4.92
C GLY A 656 -23.43 -8.68 -3.82
N THR A 657 -24.41 -9.22 -3.10
CA THR A 657 -25.09 -8.55 -1.98
C THR A 657 -24.65 -9.17 -0.64
N PRO A 658 -24.00 -8.41 0.25
CA PRO A 658 -23.64 -8.87 1.58
C PRO A 658 -24.86 -9.04 2.49
N GLN A 659 -24.88 -10.11 3.28
CA GLN A 659 -26.05 -10.50 4.10
C GLN A 659 -25.96 -10.07 5.57
N GLY A 660 -24.85 -9.44 5.96
CA GLY A 660 -24.65 -8.85 7.29
C GLY A 660 -23.79 -9.72 8.24
N PRO A 661 -23.23 -9.11 9.30
CA PRO A 661 -22.24 -9.77 10.15
C PRO A 661 -22.78 -11.03 10.83
N GLY A 662 -21.95 -12.08 10.90
CA GLY A 662 -22.31 -13.37 11.52
C GLY A 662 -23.12 -14.31 10.63
N THR A 663 -23.38 -13.94 9.37
CA THR A 663 -23.93 -14.85 8.36
C THR A 663 -22.81 -15.66 7.69
N SER A 664 -23.11 -16.88 7.24
CA SER A 664 -22.17 -17.71 6.49
C SER A 664 -22.93 -18.57 5.50
N CYS A 665 -22.36 -18.81 4.33
CA CYS A 665 -22.92 -19.75 3.36
C CYS A 665 -23.02 -21.15 3.97
N THR A 666 -24.17 -21.75 3.74
CA THR A 666 -24.57 -23.07 4.22
C THR A 666 -24.74 -24.02 3.03
N VAL A 667 -25.22 -25.23 3.31
CA VAL A 667 -25.46 -26.23 2.27
C VAL A 667 -26.60 -25.79 1.35
N LEU A 668 -26.43 -25.99 0.04
CA LEU A 668 -27.45 -25.67 -0.94
C LEU A 668 -28.72 -26.52 -0.72
N GLU A 669 -29.88 -25.88 -0.88
CA GLU A 669 -31.19 -26.51 -0.86
C GLU A 669 -32.04 -26.06 -2.06
N ALA A 670 -33.18 -26.71 -2.26
CA ALA A 670 -34.09 -26.35 -3.35
C ALA A 670 -34.76 -25.00 -3.03
N CYS A 671 -34.57 -24.03 -3.92
CA CYS A 671 -35.16 -22.71 -3.86
C CYS A 671 -36.24 -22.57 -4.93
N CYS A 672 -37.46 -22.24 -4.52
CA CYS A 672 -38.57 -22.00 -5.43
C CYS A 672 -38.67 -20.52 -5.79
N MET A 673 -38.39 -20.21 -7.05
CA MET A 673 -38.45 -18.87 -7.57
C MET A 673 -39.89 -18.45 -7.88
N PRO A 674 -40.22 -17.14 -7.87
CA PRO A 674 -41.57 -16.65 -8.18
C PRO A 674 -42.10 -17.02 -9.57
N ASP A 675 -41.21 -17.34 -10.52
CA ASP A 675 -41.54 -17.78 -11.87
C ASP A 675 -41.87 -19.28 -11.98
N GLY A 676 -41.82 -20.01 -10.86
CA GLY A 676 -42.08 -21.46 -10.79
C GLY A 676 -40.86 -22.33 -11.10
N SER A 677 -39.69 -21.73 -11.39
CA SER A 677 -38.44 -22.47 -11.52
C SER A 677 -37.89 -22.90 -10.16
N CYS A 678 -37.18 -24.03 -10.15
CA CYS A 678 -36.45 -24.52 -8.98
C CYS A 678 -34.96 -24.45 -9.26
N GLN A 679 -34.21 -23.85 -8.34
CA GLN A 679 -32.74 -23.77 -8.42
C GLN A 679 -32.11 -24.21 -7.09
N MET A 680 -30.93 -24.83 -7.16
CA MET A 680 -30.18 -25.19 -5.95
C MET A 680 -29.38 -23.98 -5.47
N MET A 681 -29.75 -23.41 -4.33
CA MET A 681 -29.18 -22.16 -3.80
C MET A 681 -28.99 -22.24 -2.29
N ASP A 682 -28.17 -21.35 -1.75
CA ASP A 682 -28.12 -21.14 -0.30
C ASP A 682 -29.46 -20.54 0.20
N PRO A 683 -29.98 -20.91 1.37
CA PRO A 683 -31.27 -20.41 1.88
C PRO A 683 -31.31 -18.88 1.98
N ILE A 684 -30.22 -18.23 2.41
CA ILE A 684 -30.17 -16.78 2.56
C ILE A 684 -30.22 -16.11 1.18
N CYS A 685 -29.50 -16.65 0.19
CA CYS A 685 -29.53 -16.12 -1.16
C CYS A 685 -30.85 -16.41 -1.89
N CYS A 686 -31.52 -17.51 -1.54
CA CYS A 686 -32.87 -17.79 -2.02
C CYS A 686 -33.84 -16.69 -1.58
N ASP A 687 -33.80 -16.31 -0.30
CA ASP A 687 -34.62 -15.23 0.25
C ASP A 687 -34.26 -13.87 -0.39
N ASP A 688 -32.96 -13.57 -0.56
CA ASP A 688 -32.47 -12.32 -1.16
C ASP A 688 -32.95 -12.13 -2.62
N MET A 689 -33.05 -13.24 -3.37
CA MET A 689 -33.60 -13.24 -4.74
C MET A 689 -35.14 -13.30 -4.79
N GLY A 690 -35.81 -13.27 -3.64
CA GLY A 690 -37.28 -13.35 -3.53
C GLY A 690 -37.86 -14.74 -3.77
N GLY A 691 -37.03 -15.78 -3.72
CA GLY A 691 -37.45 -17.18 -3.73
C GLY A 691 -37.88 -17.65 -2.34
N VAL A 692 -38.32 -18.91 -2.25
CA VAL A 692 -38.69 -19.57 -0.99
C VAL A 692 -37.83 -20.82 -0.78
N PRO A 693 -37.01 -20.87 0.29
CA PRO A 693 -36.22 -22.04 0.65
C PRO A 693 -37.11 -23.20 1.13
N LEU A 694 -36.86 -24.41 0.62
CA LEU A 694 -37.67 -25.60 0.93
C LEU A 694 -37.10 -26.45 2.08
N GLY A 695 -35.95 -26.05 2.62
CA GLY A 695 -35.31 -26.65 3.77
C GLY A 695 -34.22 -27.67 3.44
N PRO A 696 -33.39 -28.04 4.43
CA PRO A 696 -32.16 -28.78 4.20
C PRO A 696 -32.39 -30.17 3.61
N GLY A 697 -31.56 -30.55 2.62
CA GLY A 697 -31.60 -31.87 1.97
C GLY A 697 -32.64 -32.01 0.85
N THR A 698 -33.38 -30.95 0.55
CA THR A 698 -34.24 -30.88 -0.65
C THR A 698 -33.36 -30.75 -1.91
N GLN A 699 -33.88 -31.24 -3.05
CA GLN A 699 -33.20 -31.20 -4.35
C GLN A 699 -34.21 -30.85 -5.43
N CYS A 700 -33.84 -29.97 -6.36
CA CYS A 700 -34.64 -29.73 -7.54
C CYS A 700 -34.67 -30.97 -8.44
N THR A 701 -35.86 -31.28 -8.95
CA THR A 701 -36.14 -32.40 -9.85
C THR A 701 -36.73 -31.89 -11.16
N ALA A 702 -36.91 -32.80 -12.13
CA ALA A 702 -37.46 -32.41 -13.42
C ALA A 702 -38.88 -31.84 -13.28
N PRO A 703 -39.21 -30.72 -13.94
CA PRO A 703 -40.56 -30.16 -13.94
C PRO A 703 -41.60 -31.19 -14.40
N GLN A 704 -42.76 -31.20 -13.74
CA GLN A 704 -43.91 -32.03 -14.09
C GLN A 704 -45.18 -31.17 -14.10
N ALA A 705 -46.29 -31.73 -14.59
CA ALA A 705 -47.55 -31.02 -14.54
C ALA A 705 -47.98 -30.79 -13.07
N CYS A 706 -48.33 -29.55 -12.77
CA CYS A 706 -48.81 -29.11 -11.46
C CYS A 706 -50.17 -28.46 -11.62
N CYS A 707 -51.16 -28.98 -10.89
CA CYS A 707 -52.51 -28.46 -10.92
C CYS A 707 -52.71 -27.43 -9.81
N MET A 708 -52.85 -26.18 -10.20
CA MET A 708 -53.06 -25.06 -9.29
C MET A 708 -54.52 -25.04 -8.78
N PRO A 709 -54.79 -24.49 -7.57
CA PRO A 709 -56.16 -24.39 -7.04
C PRO A 709 -57.15 -23.66 -7.96
N GLY A 710 -56.65 -22.74 -8.79
CA GLY A 710 -57.46 -22.03 -9.80
C GLY A 710 -57.70 -22.80 -11.10
N GLY A 711 -57.25 -24.04 -11.21
CA GLY A 711 -57.50 -24.90 -12.38
C GLY A 711 -56.47 -24.80 -13.51
N ASN A 712 -55.51 -23.89 -13.40
CA ASN A 712 -54.40 -23.77 -14.34
C ASN A 712 -53.38 -24.88 -14.11
N CYS A 713 -52.86 -25.45 -15.21
CA CYS A 713 -51.74 -26.38 -15.17
C CYS A 713 -50.43 -25.63 -15.48
N LEU A 714 -49.42 -25.80 -14.62
CA LEU A 714 -48.07 -25.26 -14.82
C LEU A 714 -47.03 -26.38 -14.83
N MET A 715 -45.97 -26.22 -15.64
CA MET A 715 -44.82 -27.12 -15.62
C MET A 715 -43.80 -26.61 -14.60
N VAL A 716 -43.82 -27.16 -13.39
CA VAL A 716 -42.95 -26.72 -12.27
C VAL A 716 -42.41 -27.92 -11.50
N ASP A 717 -41.38 -27.70 -10.69
CA ASP A 717 -40.85 -28.74 -9.79
C ASP A 717 -41.92 -29.21 -8.78
N PRO A 718 -42.01 -30.52 -8.46
CA PRO A 718 -42.96 -31.07 -7.49
C PRO A 718 -42.98 -30.36 -6.13
N LEU A 719 -41.82 -29.99 -5.59
CA LEU A 719 -41.72 -29.31 -4.29
C LEU A 719 -42.23 -27.87 -4.41
N CYS A 720 -41.90 -27.18 -5.50
CA CYS A 720 -42.45 -25.85 -5.78
C CYS A 720 -43.96 -25.88 -6.04
N CYS A 721 -44.46 -26.93 -6.70
CA CYS A 721 -45.89 -27.16 -6.88
C CYS A 721 -46.61 -27.18 -5.53
N ILE A 722 -46.11 -27.96 -4.57
CA ILE A 722 -46.67 -28.05 -3.21
C ILE A 722 -46.55 -26.71 -2.49
N ASN A 723 -45.42 -26.02 -2.60
CA ASN A 723 -45.20 -24.71 -1.98
C ASN A 723 -46.19 -23.65 -2.49
N MET A 724 -46.57 -23.72 -3.77
CA MET A 724 -47.58 -22.85 -4.38
C MET A 724 -49.02 -23.34 -4.13
N LEU A 725 -49.24 -24.32 -3.24
CA LEU A 725 -50.53 -24.96 -2.93
C LEU A 725 -51.15 -25.74 -4.10
N GLY A 726 -50.35 -26.11 -5.10
CA GLY A 726 -50.76 -26.96 -6.23
C GLY A 726 -50.57 -28.44 -5.94
N THR A 727 -51.15 -29.27 -6.82
CA THR A 727 -51.09 -30.73 -6.74
C THR A 727 -50.21 -31.32 -7.85
N PRO A 728 -49.09 -31.97 -7.52
CA PRO A 728 -48.20 -32.57 -8.51
C PRO A 728 -48.80 -33.83 -9.17
N GLN A 729 -48.77 -33.90 -10.51
CA GLN A 729 -49.39 -35.00 -11.28
C GLN A 729 -48.48 -36.22 -11.49
N GLY A 730 -47.23 -36.14 -11.04
CA GLY A 730 -46.26 -37.23 -11.14
C GLY A 730 -45.36 -37.16 -12.37
N VAL A 731 -44.26 -37.92 -12.32
CA VAL A 731 -43.15 -37.81 -13.27
C VAL A 731 -43.58 -38.17 -14.69
N GLY A 732 -43.20 -37.34 -15.67
CA GLY A 732 -43.49 -37.56 -17.09
C GLY A 732 -44.85 -37.01 -17.56
N THR A 733 -45.63 -36.40 -16.67
CA THR A 733 -46.82 -35.65 -17.03
C THR A 733 -46.47 -34.29 -17.63
N VAL A 734 -47.29 -33.83 -18.58
CA VAL A 734 -47.15 -32.53 -19.23
C VAL A 734 -48.49 -31.82 -19.26
N CYS A 735 -48.49 -30.51 -19.05
CA CYS A 735 -49.70 -29.71 -19.25
C CYS A 735 -50.10 -29.70 -20.73
N THR A 736 -51.39 -29.88 -20.97
CA THR A 736 -52.03 -29.89 -22.29
C THR A 736 -53.03 -28.74 -22.41
N ALA A 737 -53.71 -28.63 -23.56
CA ALA A 737 -54.69 -27.57 -23.76
C ALA A 737 -55.91 -27.78 -22.83
N PRO A 738 -56.41 -26.72 -22.17
CA PRO A 738 -57.63 -26.81 -21.38
C PRO A 738 -58.82 -27.33 -22.19
N VAL A 739 -59.62 -28.19 -21.59
CA VAL A 739 -60.86 -28.76 -22.14
C VAL A 739 -62.05 -28.41 -21.25
N ALA A 740 -63.26 -28.64 -21.74
CA ALA A 740 -64.47 -28.54 -20.93
C ALA A 740 -64.45 -29.63 -19.85
N CYS A 741 -64.29 -29.23 -18.60
CA CYS A 741 -64.32 -30.09 -17.42
C CYS A 741 -65.66 -29.99 -16.72
N CYS A 742 -66.31 -31.13 -16.53
CA CYS A 742 -67.63 -31.25 -15.94
C CYS A 742 -67.54 -31.66 -14.48
N LEU A 743 -67.89 -30.73 -13.59
CA LEU A 743 -67.87 -30.94 -12.15
C LEU A 743 -69.15 -31.66 -11.71
N GLN A 744 -69.12 -32.27 -10.52
CA GLN A 744 -70.24 -33.06 -10.00
C GLN A 744 -71.52 -32.26 -9.75
N ASP A 745 -71.42 -30.93 -9.65
CA ASP A 745 -72.57 -30.03 -9.48
C ASP A 745 -73.25 -29.64 -10.79
N GLY A 746 -72.78 -30.17 -11.92
CA GLY A 746 -73.29 -29.89 -13.26
C GLY A 746 -72.64 -28.66 -13.92
N SER A 747 -71.77 -27.93 -13.22
CA SER A 747 -71.05 -26.80 -13.81
C SER A 747 -69.90 -27.25 -14.73
N CYS A 748 -69.54 -26.38 -15.68
CA CYS A 748 -68.40 -26.58 -16.55
C CYS A 748 -67.32 -25.53 -16.31
N GLN A 749 -66.05 -25.97 -16.26
CA GLN A 749 -64.88 -25.10 -16.23
C GLN A 749 -63.85 -25.49 -17.29
N MET A 750 -63.07 -24.52 -17.76
CA MET A 750 -61.98 -24.77 -18.72
C MET A 750 -60.70 -25.17 -17.97
N LEU A 751 -60.44 -26.46 -17.87
CA LEU A 751 -59.33 -27.02 -17.09
C LEU A 751 -58.46 -27.94 -17.94
N ASP A 752 -57.18 -28.06 -17.60
CA ASP A 752 -56.36 -29.16 -18.13
C ASP A 752 -57.00 -30.52 -17.74
N PRO A 753 -56.99 -31.54 -18.62
CA PRO A 753 -57.56 -32.85 -18.32
C PRO A 753 -57.07 -33.49 -17.02
N LEU A 754 -55.81 -33.28 -16.64
CA LEU A 754 -55.25 -33.78 -15.37
C LEU A 754 -55.86 -33.02 -14.18
N CYS A 755 -55.96 -31.70 -14.29
CA CYS A 755 -56.53 -30.86 -13.23
C CYS A 755 -58.06 -31.02 -13.10
N CYS A 756 -58.71 -31.44 -14.18
CA CYS A 756 -60.12 -31.79 -14.18
C CYS A 756 -60.40 -32.98 -13.24
N ASP A 757 -59.58 -34.03 -13.31
CA ASP A 757 -59.69 -35.22 -12.45
C ASP A 757 -59.41 -34.86 -10.97
N ASP A 758 -58.40 -34.04 -10.72
CA ASP A 758 -58.06 -33.55 -9.36
C ASP A 758 -59.18 -32.77 -8.69
N GLN A 759 -59.97 -32.01 -9.46
CA GLN A 759 -61.15 -31.30 -8.95
C GLN A 759 -62.40 -32.19 -8.84
N GLY A 760 -62.26 -33.51 -9.08
CA GLY A 760 -63.35 -34.48 -9.06
C GLY A 760 -64.30 -34.35 -10.26
N GLY A 761 -63.88 -33.64 -11.30
CA GLY A 761 -64.60 -33.49 -12.56
C GLY A 761 -64.15 -34.52 -13.60
N VAL A 762 -64.91 -34.59 -14.69
CA VAL A 762 -64.56 -35.42 -15.84
C VAL A 762 -64.55 -34.57 -17.11
N PRO A 763 -63.62 -34.80 -18.06
CA PRO A 763 -63.69 -34.15 -19.36
C PRO A 763 -65.05 -34.42 -20.03
N SER A 764 -65.55 -33.44 -20.78
CA SER A 764 -66.89 -33.47 -21.40
C SER A 764 -67.23 -34.84 -22.01
N PRO A 765 -68.35 -35.48 -21.62
CA PRO A 765 -68.76 -36.79 -22.12
C PRO A 765 -69.12 -36.79 -23.61
N ILE A 766 -69.39 -35.62 -24.20
CA ILE A 766 -69.63 -35.43 -25.63
C ILE A 766 -68.39 -34.96 -26.40
N GLY A 767 -67.24 -34.86 -25.73
CA GLY A 767 -65.97 -34.40 -26.32
C GLY A 767 -65.93 -32.90 -26.64
N ALA A 768 -66.76 -32.08 -25.97
CA ALA A 768 -66.69 -30.64 -26.12
C ALA A 768 -65.35 -30.11 -25.63
N THR A 769 -64.68 -29.31 -26.44
CA THR A 769 -63.40 -28.67 -26.06
C THR A 769 -63.60 -27.36 -25.30
N THR A 770 -64.83 -26.87 -25.18
CA THR A 770 -65.19 -25.64 -24.47
C THR A 770 -66.52 -25.79 -23.73
N CYS A 771 -66.70 -25.10 -22.60
CA CYS A 771 -68.00 -25.01 -21.93
C CYS A 771 -69.03 -24.30 -22.83
N LEU A 772 -70.27 -24.78 -22.81
CA LEU A 772 -71.31 -24.38 -23.76
C LEU A 772 -72.47 -23.59 -23.10
N GLY A 773 -72.47 -23.51 -21.78
CA GLY A 773 -73.54 -22.90 -20.99
C GLY A 773 -74.74 -23.84 -20.82
N ASP A 774 -75.62 -23.53 -19.86
CA ASP A 774 -76.88 -24.24 -19.63
C ASP A 774 -78.01 -23.59 -20.45
N ASN A 775 -78.13 -23.94 -21.73
CA ASN A 775 -79.13 -23.31 -22.60
C ASN A 775 -80.56 -23.82 -22.33
N ASN A 776 -80.69 -25.01 -21.76
CA ASN A 776 -81.99 -25.63 -21.47
C ASN A 776 -82.49 -25.39 -20.03
N GLN A 777 -81.68 -24.72 -19.20
CA GLN A 777 -81.94 -24.28 -17.82
C GLN A 777 -82.19 -25.43 -16.84
N ASN A 778 -81.55 -26.59 -17.05
CA ASN A 778 -81.71 -27.75 -16.17
C ASN A 778 -80.69 -27.79 -15.02
N GLY A 779 -79.77 -26.81 -14.95
CA GLY A 779 -78.72 -26.72 -13.94
C GLY A 779 -77.43 -27.45 -14.31
N THR A 780 -77.31 -28.01 -15.51
CA THR A 780 -76.12 -28.68 -16.04
C THR A 780 -75.65 -27.95 -17.30
N ASP A 781 -74.36 -27.69 -17.44
CA ASP A 781 -73.82 -27.14 -18.69
C ASP A 781 -74.04 -28.13 -19.84
N ASP A 782 -74.42 -27.64 -21.02
CA ASP A 782 -74.68 -28.49 -22.19
C ASP A 782 -73.43 -29.32 -22.59
N ALA A 783 -72.22 -28.87 -22.24
CA ALA A 783 -70.99 -29.64 -22.43
C ALA A 783 -70.92 -30.90 -21.52
N CYS A 784 -71.73 -30.95 -20.47
CA CYS A 784 -71.73 -31.98 -19.42
C CYS A 784 -72.91 -32.93 -19.49
N GLU A 785 -73.78 -32.77 -20.49
CA GLU A 785 -74.94 -33.62 -20.69
C GLU A 785 -74.60 -34.91 -21.45
N VAL A 786 -75.19 -36.02 -21.00
CA VAL A 786 -75.21 -37.27 -21.77
C VAL A 786 -76.42 -37.21 -22.70
N ILE A 787 -76.21 -36.77 -23.94
CA ILE A 787 -77.28 -36.76 -24.94
C ILE A 787 -77.66 -38.22 -25.30
N CYS A 788 -78.83 -38.67 -24.88
CA CYS A 788 -79.47 -39.86 -25.45
C CYS A 788 -79.89 -39.53 -26.90
N ASP A 789 -79.20 -40.10 -27.88
CA ASP A 789 -79.38 -39.89 -29.32
C ASP A 789 -80.49 -40.75 -29.95
N CYS A 790 -81.42 -41.28 -29.16
CA CYS A 790 -82.47 -42.20 -29.61
C CYS A 790 -83.90 -41.69 -29.34
N LEU A 791 -84.78 -41.84 -30.33
CA LEU A 791 -86.19 -41.48 -30.24
C LEU A 791 -87.07 -42.75 -30.27
N PRO A 792 -87.87 -43.03 -29.22
CA PRO A 792 -88.76 -44.18 -29.21
C PRO A 792 -89.73 -44.19 -30.39
N GLY A 793 -89.67 -45.27 -31.19
CA GLY A 793 -90.51 -45.48 -32.37
C GLY A 793 -89.94 -44.98 -33.70
N ASP A 794 -88.80 -44.28 -33.71
CA ASP A 794 -88.04 -43.97 -34.93
C ASP A 794 -87.06 -45.11 -35.23
N ALA A 795 -87.60 -46.25 -35.65
CA ALA A 795 -86.84 -47.49 -35.73
C ALA A 795 -85.70 -47.44 -36.76
N ASN A 796 -85.82 -46.61 -37.81
CA ASN A 796 -84.79 -46.50 -38.84
C ASN A 796 -83.77 -45.38 -38.55
N GLY A 797 -83.99 -44.56 -37.51
CA GLY A 797 -83.08 -43.54 -37.01
C GLY A 797 -82.98 -42.31 -37.91
N ASN A 798 -84.06 -41.94 -38.62
CA ASN A 798 -84.08 -40.78 -39.52
C ASN A 798 -84.80 -39.55 -38.94
N LEU A 799 -85.15 -39.59 -37.66
CA LEU A 799 -85.83 -38.56 -36.88
C LEU A 799 -87.27 -38.26 -37.35
N ALA A 800 -87.91 -39.17 -38.08
CA ALA A 800 -89.24 -38.94 -38.63
C ALA A 800 -90.18 -40.17 -38.51
N TYR A 801 -91.18 -40.09 -37.62
CA TYR A 801 -92.19 -41.14 -37.45
C TYR A 801 -93.08 -41.32 -38.69
N ASN A 802 -92.90 -42.41 -39.42
CA ASN A 802 -93.72 -42.72 -40.57
C ASN A 802 -93.83 -44.24 -40.83
N ILE A 803 -94.47 -44.61 -41.93
CA ILE A 803 -94.69 -46.02 -42.27
C ILE A 803 -93.37 -46.79 -42.46
N LEU A 804 -92.27 -46.11 -42.79
CA LEU A 804 -90.96 -46.73 -42.93
C LEU A 804 -90.48 -47.31 -41.59
N ASP A 805 -90.76 -46.67 -40.45
CA ASP A 805 -90.41 -47.20 -39.11
C ASP A 805 -91.18 -48.47 -38.78
N VAL A 806 -92.47 -48.49 -39.11
CA VAL A 806 -93.33 -49.67 -38.99
C VAL A 806 -92.76 -50.81 -39.85
N THR A 807 -92.39 -50.53 -41.11
CA THR A 807 -91.81 -51.56 -41.98
C THR A 807 -90.43 -52.01 -41.53
N TYR A 808 -89.65 -51.12 -40.91
CA TYR A 808 -88.32 -51.39 -40.38
C TYR A 808 -88.42 -52.33 -39.17
N LEU A 809 -89.31 -52.04 -38.22
CA LEU A 809 -89.60 -52.91 -37.06
C LEU A 809 -90.16 -54.27 -37.45
N ILE A 810 -91.09 -54.34 -38.42
CA ILE A 810 -91.61 -55.63 -38.92
C ILE A 810 -90.49 -56.44 -39.58
N SER A 811 -89.62 -55.78 -40.35
CA SER A 811 -88.50 -56.44 -41.01
C SER A 811 -87.52 -56.99 -39.99
N TYR A 812 -87.20 -56.22 -38.95
CA TYR A 812 -86.37 -56.65 -37.83
C TYR A 812 -86.97 -57.87 -37.10
N LEU A 813 -88.25 -57.81 -36.72
CA LEU A 813 -88.89 -58.85 -35.91
C LEU A 813 -89.15 -60.16 -36.67
N TYR A 814 -89.45 -60.10 -37.97
CA TYR A 814 -90.00 -61.25 -38.71
C TYR A 814 -89.33 -61.58 -40.04
N LYS A 815 -88.42 -60.73 -40.54
CA LYS A 815 -87.80 -60.92 -41.86
C LYS A 815 -86.27 -60.90 -41.83
N GLY A 816 -85.65 -60.92 -40.64
CA GLY A 816 -84.20 -60.87 -40.47
C GLY A 816 -83.59 -59.54 -40.91
N GLY A 817 -84.38 -58.45 -40.89
CA GLY A 817 -83.90 -57.10 -41.18
C GLY A 817 -82.98 -56.55 -40.09
N PRO A 818 -82.28 -55.43 -40.36
CA PRO A 818 -81.37 -54.80 -39.40
C PRO A 818 -82.08 -54.35 -38.11
N VAL A 819 -81.37 -54.39 -36.99
CA VAL A 819 -81.85 -53.87 -35.68
C VAL A 819 -82.19 -52.37 -35.75
N PRO A 820 -83.16 -51.88 -34.95
CA PRO A 820 -83.45 -50.45 -34.84
C PRO A 820 -82.24 -49.61 -34.44
N LYS A 821 -82.14 -48.39 -34.98
CA LYS A 821 -80.98 -47.50 -34.82
C LYS A 821 -81.34 -46.21 -34.08
N PRO A 822 -80.43 -45.63 -33.27
CA PRO A 822 -79.09 -46.13 -32.95
C PRO A 822 -79.09 -47.29 -31.95
N TYR A 823 -80.12 -47.40 -31.11
CA TYR A 823 -80.22 -48.48 -30.12
C TYR A 823 -81.47 -49.34 -30.32
N PRO A 824 -81.35 -50.68 -30.33
CA PRO A 824 -82.47 -51.57 -30.61
C PRO A 824 -83.64 -51.38 -29.64
N LEU A 825 -83.33 -51.29 -28.33
CA LEU A 825 -84.35 -51.15 -27.30
C LEU A 825 -84.98 -49.76 -27.35
N CYS A 826 -84.18 -48.70 -27.45
CA CYS A 826 -84.72 -47.34 -27.42
C CYS A 826 -85.52 -47.01 -28.68
N SER A 827 -84.96 -47.21 -29.87
CA SER A 827 -85.63 -46.84 -31.13
C SER A 827 -86.74 -47.83 -31.55
N GLY A 828 -86.65 -49.07 -31.10
CA GLY A 828 -87.62 -50.13 -31.41
C GLY A 828 -88.83 -50.20 -30.49
N ASP A 829 -88.70 -49.76 -29.23
CA ASP A 829 -89.75 -49.83 -28.20
C ASP A 829 -90.61 -48.57 -28.23
N ALA A 830 -91.50 -48.49 -29.22
CA ALA A 830 -92.33 -47.31 -29.44
C ALA A 830 -93.32 -47.03 -28.28
N ASN A 831 -93.67 -48.04 -27.48
CA ASN A 831 -94.58 -47.89 -26.35
C ASN A 831 -93.87 -47.80 -24.98
N CYS A 832 -92.54 -47.84 -24.97
CA CYS A 832 -91.66 -47.71 -23.81
C CYS A 832 -91.90 -48.73 -22.68
N ASN A 833 -92.24 -49.98 -23.03
CA ASN A 833 -92.46 -51.06 -22.06
C ASN A 833 -91.21 -51.91 -21.77
N CYS A 834 -90.05 -51.49 -22.28
CA CYS A 834 -88.76 -52.16 -22.26
C CYS A 834 -88.72 -53.49 -23.05
N ALA A 835 -89.56 -53.67 -24.07
CA ALA A 835 -89.55 -54.86 -24.91
C ALA A 835 -89.96 -54.57 -26.36
N VAL A 836 -89.03 -54.74 -27.30
CA VAL A 836 -89.29 -54.60 -28.74
C VAL A 836 -90.02 -55.83 -29.28
N ASN A 837 -91.30 -55.68 -29.60
CA ASN A 837 -92.13 -56.75 -30.15
C ASN A 837 -93.27 -56.20 -31.02
N ILE A 838 -94.23 -57.05 -31.39
CA ILE A 838 -95.35 -56.66 -32.26
C ILE A 838 -96.22 -55.55 -31.66
N LEU A 839 -96.22 -55.37 -30.33
CA LEU A 839 -96.99 -54.33 -29.67
C LEU A 839 -96.48 -52.93 -30.03
N ASP A 840 -95.17 -52.76 -30.27
CA ASP A 840 -94.58 -51.50 -30.73
C ASP A 840 -95.02 -51.15 -32.15
N VAL A 841 -95.08 -52.16 -33.03
CA VAL A 841 -95.62 -52.04 -34.38
C VAL A 841 -97.09 -51.60 -34.32
N THR A 842 -97.89 -52.23 -33.45
CA THR A 842 -99.31 -51.85 -33.30
C THR A 842 -99.48 -50.45 -32.72
N TYR A 843 -98.57 -50.02 -31.83
CA TYR A 843 -98.56 -48.70 -31.24
C TYR A 843 -98.24 -47.63 -32.30
N LEU A 844 -97.17 -47.82 -33.08
CA LEU A 844 -96.78 -46.92 -34.19
C LEU A 844 -97.88 -46.80 -35.25
N ILE A 845 -98.51 -47.91 -35.67
CA ILE A 845 -99.62 -47.88 -36.64
C ILE A 845 -100.82 -47.11 -36.08
N SER A 846 -101.14 -47.32 -34.80
CA SER A 846 -102.25 -46.61 -34.15
C SER A 846 -101.96 -45.11 -34.03
N TYR A 847 -100.71 -44.75 -33.71
CA TYR A 847 -100.21 -43.38 -33.68
C TYR A 847 -100.30 -42.69 -35.06
N LEU A 848 -99.91 -43.38 -36.13
CA LEU A 848 -99.88 -42.82 -37.49
C LEU A 848 -101.28 -42.70 -38.15
N TYR A 849 -102.20 -43.63 -37.91
CA TYR A 849 -103.40 -43.78 -38.75
C TYR A 849 -104.75 -43.74 -38.03
N LYS A 850 -104.79 -43.84 -36.69
CA LYS A 850 -106.07 -43.94 -35.94
C LYS A 850 -106.41 -42.71 -35.10
N GLY A 851 -105.69 -41.59 -35.24
CA GLY A 851 -106.04 -40.32 -34.60
C GLY A 851 -106.12 -40.39 -33.06
N GLY A 852 -105.37 -41.30 -32.43
CA GLY A 852 -105.43 -41.56 -30.99
C GLY A 852 -104.55 -40.62 -30.17
N GLY A 853 -104.84 -39.32 -30.17
CA GLY A 853 -104.37 -38.41 -29.14
C GLY A 853 -105.32 -38.43 -27.94
N ASN A 854 -105.03 -39.23 -26.91
CA ASN A 854 -105.06 -38.74 -25.53
C ASN A 854 -104.51 -39.74 -24.52
N ARG A 855 -103.60 -39.20 -23.71
CA ARG A 855 -102.82 -39.82 -22.64
C ARG A 855 -103.73 -40.44 -21.57
N GLN A 856 -103.52 -41.70 -21.24
CA GLN A 856 -103.71 -42.16 -19.86
C GLN A 856 -102.33 -42.30 -19.20
N THR A 857 -101.89 -41.19 -18.64
CA THR A 857 -101.01 -41.16 -17.46
C THR A 857 -101.80 -41.68 -16.27
N SER A 858 -101.38 -42.80 -15.68
CA SER A 858 -101.52 -43.20 -14.27
C SER A 858 -101.15 -44.70 -14.20
N ILE A 859 -100.34 -45.25 -13.30
CA ILE A 859 -100.26 -45.13 -11.84
C ILE A 859 -98.88 -45.70 -11.42
N SER A 860 -98.02 -44.91 -10.77
CA SER A 860 -97.64 -45.01 -9.34
C SER A 860 -97.10 -46.36 -8.83
N HIS A 861 -95.91 -46.34 -8.24
CA HIS A 861 -95.67 -46.95 -6.93
C HIS A 861 -94.88 -45.98 -6.05
N THR A 862 -95.56 -45.48 -5.02
CA THR A 862 -95.02 -44.79 -3.84
C THR A 862 -94.46 -45.80 -2.82
N GLN A 863 -93.28 -45.53 -2.24
CA GLN A 863 -92.95 -45.81 -0.83
C GLN A 863 -91.89 -44.79 -0.38
N LYS A 864 -92.27 -43.77 0.41
CA LYS A 864 -92.21 -43.72 1.88
C LYS A 864 -90.79 -43.82 2.47
N ALA A 865 -90.32 -42.63 2.84
CA ALA A 865 -89.95 -42.26 4.21
C ALA A 865 -88.66 -42.83 4.84
N ARG A 866 -87.95 -41.85 5.41
CA ARG A 866 -87.32 -41.82 6.75
C ARG A 866 -85.81 -42.07 6.83
N PHE A 867 -85.27 -41.31 7.79
CA PHE A 867 -83.94 -41.34 8.42
C PHE A 867 -82.86 -40.73 7.53
N GLY A 868 -82.24 -39.61 7.93
CA GLY A 868 -81.76 -39.32 9.26
C GLY A 868 -80.31 -39.73 9.31
N GLY A 869 -79.42 -38.73 9.34
CA GLY A 869 -78.06 -38.96 9.82
C GLY A 869 -78.12 -39.63 11.19
N PRO A 870 -77.15 -40.49 11.47
CA PRO A 870 -76.09 -39.99 12.34
C PRO A 870 -74.67 -40.44 11.94
N LEU A 871 -73.71 -39.60 12.35
CA LEU A 871 -72.43 -39.94 12.98
C LEU A 871 -71.49 -40.83 12.15
N LEU A 872 -70.40 -40.29 11.61
CA LEU A 872 -69.11 -40.02 12.27
C LEU A 872 -68.08 -41.04 11.75
N PHE A 873 -66.82 -40.59 11.59
CA PHE A 873 -65.59 -41.39 11.70
C PHE A 873 -65.60 -42.73 10.93
N PHE A 874 -64.91 -42.87 9.81
CA PHE A 874 -63.46 -42.80 9.63
C PHE A 874 -63.13 -42.85 8.14
#